data_AF-A0AAW5S656-F1
#
_entry.id   AF-A0AAW5S656-F1
#
_cell.length_a   1.000
_cell.length_b   1.000
_cell.length_c   1.000
_cell.angle_alpha   90.00
_cell.angle_beta   90.00
_cell.angle_gamma   90.00
#
_symmetry.space_group_name_H-M   'P 1'
#
loop_
_entity.id
_entity.type
_entity.pdbx_description
1 polymer ?
#
loop_
_entity_poly.entity_id
_entity_poly.type
_entity_poly.pdbx_seq_one_letter_code
_entity_poly.pdbx_strand_id
1 'polypeptide(L)'
;MQSNIDGIAKTDLIDEHERSRFCDIQGGDYRQLLLRILIDLEDPKPTVQTCRGVSPDDDWYLAYLSVFGDLPTHPDPMNRWNELRPDLTYDHVVTVRGVETAAGARGLASLIGDPSMVSAVDLTRSKLSVGVPAATNRDLLPERSRFGWDDDRISRRYGPNVIVVYRPGSVEDLALIWNIRARFAHPRGLPLAIPLTDSIDQDIATLKRAGVEHYFGGGHDVALTSFSVAGTDLEALATRHQFDVADPWKLLGPIGGYCVPSTETTHFSEGSATIPDFTATDVEALGLPLLGSHQGTWMQLKTTVADDPLPLSATMRRPHYYGELRYLDGPITSGGHLNQTTRITQPSGMEVLAALATDARLVATESAPGRAAEYLIRAAMPELSMLAAPGVVAAINELTRGRHVSLVKRRLNQFLGQDDLDESTDRYQVLLERLDQAVGAPDVAEAGSLTFNQLKVLLGMSVAGAQRWLQWATSSGLVLRGVEAKCDRCGHKQWRPFVEIVPALICHGCGEPIVNAYGFSHIEYRYRASESLLRAMSHDVLPSVLAIRYIASVMGGRGGMVFGAYPGIEFRRDAASPVEAEVDVLVVLRTGGMIVGECKTNARGLTSGELDKLWRAADSVGARATFAVTLDRAQACGDLWRAQSAPNGRPHFALTAEHLFDLQVRGPSYGEDLFEWRDDPPAPRGPDGEPAQWAGVDEAFSRYTEGSGTDYVQLRRAPWMAPDFVDPLRLPPEDGGGPAAGAGST
;
A
#
# COMPACT_ATOMS: atom_id res chain seq x y z
N MET A 1 6.96 -10.64 19.27
CA MET A 1 8.31 -10.46 18.68
C MET A 1 8.88 -11.84 18.48
N GLN A 2 9.03 -12.28 17.24
CA GLN A 2 9.89 -13.41 16.83
C GLN A 2 9.94 -13.39 15.31
N SER A 3 11.12 -13.09 14.81
CA SER A 3 11.50 -13.08 13.39
C SER A 3 12.11 -14.45 13.12
N ASN A 4 11.34 -15.35 12.50
CA ASN A 4 11.85 -16.63 12.05
C ASN A 4 12.43 -16.45 10.65
N ILE A 5 13.75 -16.46 10.61
CA ILE A 5 14.51 -16.61 9.39
C ILE A 5 14.93 -18.07 9.39
N ASP A 6 14.43 -18.81 8.40
CA ASP A 6 14.84 -20.18 8.16
C ASP A 6 16.29 -20.22 7.68
N GLY A 7 17.15 -20.81 8.50
CA GLY A 7 18.52 -21.12 8.16
C GLY A 7 19.33 -21.58 9.38
N ILE A 8 19.37 -22.90 9.62
CA ILE A 8 20.57 -23.73 9.89
C ILE A 8 20.28 -24.96 10.76
N ALA A 9 21.05 -26.01 10.47
CA ALA A 9 20.81 -27.42 10.66
C ALA A 9 20.84 -27.95 12.11
N LYS A 10 20.37 -29.20 12.21
CA LYS A 10 20.52 -30.18 13.31
C LYS A 10 21.67 -29.86 14.27
N THR A 11 21.35 -29.19 15.37
CA THR A 11 22.04 -29.33 16.64
C THR A 11 20.99 -29.43 17.74
N ASP A 12 21.16 -30.37 18.66
CA ASP A 12 20.22 -30.71 19.75
C ASP A 12 20.27 -29.66 20.89
N LEU A 13 20.20 -28.37 20.53
CA LEU A 13 20.23 -27.24 21.47
C LEU A 13 18.84 -26.67 21.79
N ILE A 14 17.81 -27.10 21.06
CA ILE A 14 16.41 -26.70 21.26
C ILE A 14 15.60 -27.99 21.27
N ASP A 15 14.80 -28.21 22.32
CA ASP A 15 14.00 -29.43 22.43
C ASP A 15 12.95 -29.51 21.31
N GLU A 16 12.44 -30.72 21.09
CA GLU A 16 11.54 -31.03 19.98
C GLU A 16 10.19 -30.31 20.08
N HIS A 17 9.77 -29.93 21.29
CA HIS A 17 8.55 -29.15 21.54
C HIS A 17 8.73 -27.68 21.12
N GLU A 18 9.83 -27.04 21.50
CA GLU A 18 10.18 -25.68 21.03
C GLU A 18 10.43 -25.66 19.51
N ARG A 19 11.09 -26.69 18.95
CA ARG A 19 11.30 -26.83 17.50
C ARG A 19 9.96 -26.94 16.74
N SER A 20 9.01 -27.71 17.25
CA SER A 20 7.67 -27.86 16.63
C SER A 20 6.84 -26.57 16.63
N ARG A 21 7.14 -25.62 17.53
CA ARG A 21 6.47 -24.31 17.60
C ARG A 21 6.98 -23.32 16.56
N PHE A 22 8.22 -23.49 16.08
CA PHE A 22 8.91 -22.51 15.25
C PHE A 22 9.35 -23.03 13.87
N CYS A 23 9.28 -24.34 13.63
CA CYS A 23 9.46 -24.92 12.31
C CYS A 23 8.15 -24.91 11.53
N ASP A 24 8.17 -24.34 10.31
CA ASP A 24 7.17 -24.67 9.32
C ASP A 24 7.18 -26.20 9.13
N ILE A 25 6.00 -26.81 9.28
CA ILE A 25 5.80 -28.28 9.38
C ILE A 25 6.25 -29.04 8.12
N GLN A 26 6.66 -28.33 7.07
CA GLN A 26 7.11 -28.85 5.77
C GLN A 26 8.66 -28.89 5.62
N GLY A 27 9.44 -28.49 6.63
CA GLY A 27 10.89 -28.29 6.54
C GLY A 27 11.79 -29.53 6.30
N GLY A 28 11.22 -30.70 5.99
CA GLY A 28 11.95 -31.94 5.70
C GLY A 28 11.95 -32.35 4.22
N ASP A 29 10.89 -32.03 3.46
CA ASP A 29 10.64 -32.61 2.13
C ASP A 29 11.56 -32.05 1.02
N TYR A 30 12.03 -30.80 1.15
CA TYR A 30 12.75 -30.10 0.07
C TYR A 30 14.12 -30.69 -0.31
N ARG A 31 14.81 -31.37 0.63
CA ARG A 31 16.17 -31.90 0.39
C ARG A 31 16.14 -33.01 -0.65
N GLN A 32 15.18 -33.92 -0.54
CA GLN A 32 15.11 -35.06 -1.44
C GLN A 32 14.62 -34.72 -2.85
N LEU A 33 13.77 -33.71 -2.96
CA LEU A 33 13.26 -33.20 -4.23
C LEU A 33 14.38 -32.56 -5.06
N LEU A 34 15.33 -31.88 -4.42
CA LEU A 34 16.53 -31.41 -5.12
C LEU A 34 17.29 -32.59 -5.75
N LEU A 35 17.43 -33.70 -5.03
CA LEU A 35 18.12 -34.87 -5.56
C LEU A 35 17.38 -35.48 -6.76
N ARG A 36 16.04 -35.47 -6.75
CA ARG A 36 15.23 -35.85 -7.92
C ARG A 36 15.44 -34.92 -9.10
N ILE A 37 15.40 -33.59 -8.89
CA ILE A 37 15.67 -32.58 -9.93
C ILE A 37 17.04 -32.82 -10.56
N LEU A 38 18.06 -33.11 -9.74
CA LEU A 38 19.42 -33.34 -10.21
C LEU A 38 19.55 -34.60 -11.06
N ILE A 39 18.78 -35.66 -10.80
CA ILE A 39 18.73 -36.86 -11.65
C ILE A 39 18.22 -36.50 -13.05
N ASP A 40 17.16 -35.70 -13.10
CA ASP A 40 16.46 -35.32 -14.33
C ASP A 40 17.14 -34.16 -15.11
N LEU A 41 18.22 -33.58 -14.58
CA LEU A 41 19.06 -32.63 -15.35
C LEU A 41 19.73 -33.33 -16.54
N GLU A 42 19.83 -32.67 -17.69
CA GLU A 42 20.61 -33.19 -18.82
C GLU A 42 22.12 -33.11 -18.51
N ASP A 43 22.91 -34.03 -19.08
CA ASP A 43 24.36 -34.01 -18.95
C ASP A 43 24.99 -32.83 -19.75
N PRO A 44 26.10 -32.24 -19.28
CA PRO A 44 26.89 -32.63 -18.11
C PRO A 44 26.36 -32.07 -16.78
N LYS A 45 26.37 -32.91 -15.74
CA LYS A 45 26.03 -32.51 -14.35
C LYS A 45 27.03 -31.48 -13.80
N PRO A 46 26.58 -30.50 -12.98
CA PRO A 46 27.45 -29.48 -12.42
C PRO A 46 28.42 -30.05 -11.37
N THR A 47 29.57 -29.39 -11.23
CA THR A 47 30.43 -29.54 -10.04
C THR A 47 29.93 -28.59 -8.96
N VAL A 48 29.69 -29.12 -7.76
CA VAL A 48 29.10 -28.39 -6.65
C VAL A 48 30.15 -28.08 -5.59
N GLN A 49 30.40 -26.79 -5.34
CA GLN A 49 31.26 -26.33 -4.26
C GLN A 49 30.47 -26.24 -2.95
N THR A 50 31.03 -26.81 -1.89
CA THR A 50 30.48 -26.79 -0.52
C THR A 50 31.48 -26.17 0.46
N CYS A 51 31.04 -25.88 1.68
CA CYS A 51 31.93 -25.49 2.78
C CYS A 51 32.64 -26.67 3.45
N ARG A 52 32.44 -27.92 2.99
CA ARG A 52 33.12 -29.11 3.55
C ARG A 52 34.63 -28.91 3.55
N GLY A 53 35.32 -29.36 4.58
CA GLY A 53 36.77 -29.15 4.72
C GLY A 53 37.16 -27.89 5.52
N VAL A 54 36.22 -26.96 5.74
CA VAL A 54 36.37 -25.91 6.76
C VAL A 54 35.85 -26.42 8.09
N SER A 55 36.69 -26.38 9.13
CA SER A 55 36.28 -26.81 10.47
C SER A 55 35.17 -25.89 11.01
N PRO A 56 34.12 -26.41 11.69
CA PRO A 56 33.15 -25.58 12.40
C PRO A 56 33.76 -24.64 13.46
N ASP A 57 34.93 -25.00 13.99
CA ASP A 57 35.69 -24.21 14.96
C ASP A 57 36.61 -23.17 14.29
N ASP A 58 36.70 -23.15 12.96
CA ASP A 58 37.47 -22.14 12.22
C ASP A 58 36.70 -20.82 12.21
N ASP A 59 37.38 -19.71 12.50
CA ASP A 59 36.77 -18.37 12.51
C ASP A 59 36.07 -18.03 11.19
N TRP A 60 36.53 -18.56 10.05
CA TRP A 60 35.96 -18.34 8.72
C TRP A 60 34.78 -19.26 8.36
N TYR A 61 34.43 -20.23 9.20
CA TYR A 61 33.41 -21.22 8.88
C TYR A 61 32.08 -20.61 8.42
N LEU A 62 31.58 -19.61 9.14
CA LEU A 62 30.31 -18.95 8.81
C LEU A 62 30.35 -18.22 7.46
N ALA A 63 31.49 -17.63 7.12
CA ALA A 63 31.68 -16.96 5.83
C ALA A 63 31.57 -17.97 4.67
N TYR A 64 32.23 -19.13 4.78
CA TYR A 64 32.16 -20.17 3.75
C TYR A 64 30.79 -20.84 3.70
N LEU A 65 30.16 -21.10 4.85
CA LEU A 65 28.83 -21.69 4.94
C LEU A 65 27.77 -20.79 4.30
N SER A 66 27.80 -19.48 4.55
CA SER A 66 26.81 -18.53 4.00
C SER A 66 26.88 -18.37 2.47
N VAL A 67 28.06 -18.61 1.88
CA VAL A 67 28.28 -18.49 0.44
C VAL A 67 28.06 -19.82 -0.26
N PHE A 68 28.67 -20.89 0.23
CA PHE A 68 28.69 -22.17 -0.46
C PHE A 68 27.62 -23.15 0.01
N GLY A 69 27.16 -23.04 1.26
CA GLY A 69 26.29 -24.03 1.88
C GLY A 69 26.96 -25.41 1.98
N ASP A 70 26.16 -26.41 2.33
CA ASP A 70 26.58 -27.82 2.34
C ASP A 70 25.44 -28.71 1.85
N LEU A 71 25.79 -29.93 1.44
CA LEU A 71 24.88 -30.98 1.04
C LEU A 71 24.89 -32.13 2.05
N PRO A 72 23.77 -32.82 2.28
CA PRO A 72 23.75 -34.07 3.03
C PRO A 72 24.74 -35.11 2.51
N THR A 73 25.51 -35.73 3.42
CA THR A 73 26.50 -36.79 3.12
C THR A 73 25.92 -38.20 3.25
N HIS A 74 24.79 -38.34 3.96
CA HIS A 74 24.15 -39.62 4.21
C HIS A 74 22.86 -39.76 3.41
N PRO A 75 22.48 -41.00 3.01
CA PRO A 75 21.20 -41.26 2.38
C PRO A 75 20.06 -40.86 3.31
N ASP A 76 19.00 -40.30 2.74
CA ASP A 76 17.88 -39.79 3.52
C ASP A 76 16.73 -40.83 3.53
N PRO A 77 16.17 -41.18 4.70
CA PRO A 77 15.13 -42.21 4.84
C PRO A 77 13.91 -42.03 3.91
N MET A 78 13.56 -40.81 3.52
CA MET A 78 12.44 -40.59 2.59
C MET A 78 12.76 -40.97 1.13
N ASN A 79 13.99 -41.42 0.81
CA ASN A 79 14.35 -41.82 -0.57
C ASN A 79 13.37 -42.89 -1.08
N ARG A 80 12.95 -43.79 -0.19
CA ARG A 80 11.95 -44.84 -0.49
C ARG A 80 10.55 -44.29 -0.76
N TRP A 81 10.15 -43.23 -0.05
CA TRP A 81 8.87 -42.55 -0.24
C TRP A 81 8.81 -41.82 -1.59
N ASN A 82 9.97 -41.38 -2.08
CA ASN A 82 10.12 -40.65 -3.34
C ASN A 82 10.53 -41.55 -4.53
N GLU A 83 10.37 -42.87 -4.39
CA GLU A 83 10.73 -43.88 -5.42
C GLU A 83 12.20 -43.80 -5.87
N LEU A 84 13.08 -43.25 -5.02
CA LEU A 84 14.51 -43.17 -5.25
C LEU A 84 15.22 -44.39 -4.66
N ARG A 85 16.44 -44.64 -5.15
CA ARG A 85 17.33 -45.64 -4.57
C ARG A 85 17.55 -45.35 -3.07
N PRO A 86 17.39 -46.32 -2.15
CA PRO A 86 17.49 -46.07 -0.71
C PRO A 86 18.87 -45.56 -0.26
N ASP A 87 19.93 -45.95 -0.97
CA ASP A 87 21.33 -45.59 -0.71
C ASP A 87 21.79 -44.34 -1.47
N LEU A 88 20.86 -43.66 -2.15
CA LEU A 88 21.18 -42.52 -2.99
C LEU A 88 21.60 -41.29 -2.17
N THR A 89 22.62 -40.61 -2.65
CA THR A 89 23.23 -39.41 -2.06
C THR A 89 23.56 -38.42 -3.17
N TYR A 90 23.88 -37.17 -2.82
CA TYR A 90 24.23 -36.16 -3.81
C TYR A 90 25.52 -36.51 -4.57
N ASP A 91 26.49 -37.14 -3.92
CA ASP A 91 27.76 -37.56 -4.52
C ASP A 91 27.58 -38.61 -5.64
N HIS A 92 26.43 -39.30 -5.67
CA HIS A 92 26.09 -40.22 -6.75
C HIS A 92 25.54 -39.52 -8.01
N VAL A 93 25.13 -38.25 -7.90
CA VAL A 93 24.42 -37.51 -8.98
C VAL A 93 25.25 -36.33 -9.48
N VAL A 94 25.98 -35.65 -8.60
CA VAL A 94 26.81 -34.47 -8.91
C VAL A 94 28.21 -34.65 -8.35
N THR A 95 29.19 -33.95 -8.92
CA THR A 95 30.55 -33.94 -8.37
C THR A 95 30.61 -32.92 -7.23
N VAL A 96 30.67 -33.37 -5.97
CA VAL A 96 30.79 -32.47 -4.82
C VAL A 96 32.25 -32.20 -4.50
N ARG A 97 32.61 -30.93 -4.34
CA ARG A 97 33.93 -30.47 -3.90
C ARG A 97 33.84 -29.71 -2.59
N GLY A 98 34.79 -29.98 -1.70
CA GLY A 98 35.02 -29.20 -0.49
C GLY A 98 36.07 -28.12 -0.70
N VAL A 99 36.42 -27.44 0.37
CA VAL A 99 37.53 -26.50 0.48
C VAL A 99 38.79 -27.30 0.81
N GLU A 100 39.75 -27.31 -0.10
CA GLU A 100 41.00 -28.07 0.03
C GLU A 100 42.17 -27.23 0.61
N THR A 101 42.01 -25.91 0.64
CA THR A 101 43.01 -24.96 1.14
C THR A 101 42.61 -24.41 2.50
N ALA A 102 43.54 -23.78 3.21
CA ALA A 102 43.24 -23.11 4.48
C ALA A 102 42.16 -22.04 4.28
N ALA A 103 41.14 -22.05 5.15
CA ALA A 103 40.05 -21.09 5.10
C ALA A 103 40.57 -19.66 5.35
N GLY A 104 39.95 -18.70 4.67
CA GLY A 104 40.36 -17.30 4.71
C GLY A 104 39.84 -16.49 3.51
N ALA A 105 40.03 -15.18 3.55
CA ALA A 105 39.54 -14.23 2.53
C ALA A 105 40.01 -14.58 1.11
N ARG A 106 41.29 -14.98 0.95
CA ARG A 106 41.86 -15.32 -0.36
C ARG A 106 41.23 -16.58 -0.95
N GLY A 107 41.05 -17.62 -0.15
CA GLY A 107 40.40 -18.85 -0.59
C GLY A 107 38.95 -18.60 -1.00
N LEU A 108 38.22 -17.82 -0.19
CA LEU A 108 36.82 -17.49 -0.42
C LEU A 108 36.66 -16.71 -1.73
N ALA A 109 37.47 -15.66 -1.94
CA ALA A 109 37.48 -14.89 -3.17
C ALA A 109 37.81 -15.74 -4.40
N SER A 110 38.79 -16.64 -4.30
CA SER A 110 39.17 -17.53 -5.40
C SER A 110 38.03 -18.46 -5.81
N LEU A 111 37.32 -19.05 -4.83
CA LEU A 111 36.22 -19.96 -5.08
C LEU A 111 34.97 -19.22 -5.61
N ILE A 112 34.68 -18.01 -5.11
CA ILE A 112 33.60 -17.15 -5.63
C ILE A 112 33.84 -16.81 -7.11
N GLY A 113 35.09 -16.58 -7.48
CA GLY A 113 35.48 -16.17 -8.83
C GLY A 113 35.50 -17.30 -9.86
N ASP A 114 35.35 -18.58 -9.46
CA ASP A 114 35.41 -19.71 -10.38
C ASP A 114 34.04 -19.96 -11.05
N PRO A 115 33.89 -19.68 -12.36
CA PRO A 115 32.61 -19.86 -13.05
C PRO A 115 32.28 -21.33 -13.35
N SER A 116 33.23 -22.26 -13.19
CA SER A 116 33.06 -23.69 -13.50
C SER A 116 32.32 -24.47 -12.42
N MET A 117 32.11 -23.86 -11.25
CA MET A 117 31.45 -24.47 -10.10
C MET A 117 30.16 -23.74 -9.74
N VAL A 118 29.23 -24.47 -9.13
CA VAL A 118 27.98 -23.96 -8.58
C VAL A 118 28.01 -24.18 -7.07
N SER A 119 27.60 -23.22 -6.25
CA SER A 119 27.50 -23.46 -4.80
C SER A 119 26.36 -24.42 -4.47
N ALA A 120 26.39 -25.10 -3.31
CA ALA A 120 25.22 -25.88 -2.86
C ALA A 120 23.98 -25.00 -2.67
N VAL A 121 24.17 -23.73 -2.29
CA VAL A 121 23.09 -22.74 -2.25
C VAL A 121 22.54 -22.43 -3.64
N ASP A 122 23.38 -22.15 -4.63
CA ASP A 122 22.95 -21.91 -6.01
C ASP A 122 22.32 -23.17 -6.65
N LEU A 123 22.65 -24.36 -6.15
CA LEU A 123 22.05 -25.60 -6.62
C LEU A 123 20.55 -25.66 -6.30
N THR A 124 20.09 -25.05 -5.19
CA THR A 124 18.68 -25.06 -4.79
C THR A 124 17.79 -24.23 -5.71
N ARG A 125 18.38 -23.37 -6.56
CA ARG A 125 17.68 -22.58 -7.58
C ARG A 125 17.84 -23.14 -8.99
N SER A 126 18.28 -24.39 -9.15
CA SER A 126 18.42 -24.99 -10.48
C SER A 126 17.09 -24.91 -11.25
N LYS A 127 17.14 -24.40 -12.50
CA LYS A 127 15.98 -24.08 -13.36
C LYS A 127 15.07 -22.93 -12.88
N LEU A 128 15.37 -22.29 -11.75
CA LEU A 128 14.61 -21.14 -11.24
C LEU A 128 15.39 -19.85 -11.44
N SER A 129 14.67 -18.78 -11.77
CA SER A 129 15.24 -17.44 -11.92
C SER A 129 15.00 -16.59 -10.66
N VAL A 130 15.49 -15.36 -10.66
CA VAL A 130 15.24 -14.40 -9.58
C VAL A 130 13.84 -13.80 -9.76
N GLY A 131 12.94 -14.07 -8.81
CA GLY A 131 11.53 -13.72 -8.98
C GLY A 131 11.22 -12.23 -8.86
N VAL A 132 11.83 -11.55 -7.90
CA VAL A 132 11.74 -10.10 -7.75
C VAL A 132 13.16 -9.59 -7.50
N PRO A 133 13.81 -8.92 -8.47
CA PRO A 133 15.11 -8.33 -8.22
C PRO A 133 14.94 -7.23 -7.17
N ALA A 134 15.62 -7.37 -6.03
CA ALA A 134 15.69 -6.29 -5.05
C ALA A 134 16.26 -5.04 -5.73
N ALA A 135 15.63 -3.88 -5.49
CA ALA A 135 16.06 -2.64 -6.11
C ALA A 135 17.50 -2.31 -5.69
N THR A 136 18.35 -2.00 -6.67
CA THR A 136 19.75 -1.61 -6.45
C THR A 136 19.97 -0.19 -6.94
N ASN A 137 20.62 0.63 -6.10
CA ASN A 137 21.20 1.93 -6.40
C ASN A 137 20.34 2.84 -7.31
N ARG A 138 19.26 3.39 -6.74
CA ARG A 138 18.57 4.55 -7.33
C ARG A 138 19.21 5.90 -6.95
N ASP A 139 20.28 5.89 -6.13
CA ASP A 139 20.94 7.08 -5.59
C ASP A 139 21.75 7.89 -6.62
N LEU A 140 21.56 7.64 -7.93
CA LEU A 140 22.06 8.53 -8.98
C LEU A 140 21.45 9.95 -8.89
N LEU A 141 20.42 10.15 -8.06
CA LEU A 141 19.78 11.45 -7.88
C LEU A 141 19.59 11.72 -6.37
N PRO A 142 20.32 12.67 -5.77
CA PRO A 142 20.12 13.05 -4.36
C PRO A 142 18.71 13.60 -4.16
N GLU A 143 17.83 12.79 -3.58
CA GLU A 143 16.53 13.23 -3.11
C GLU A 143 16.74 14.14 -1.89
N ARG A 144 16.54 15.45 -2.07
CA ARG A 144 16.48 16.44 -0.99
C ARG A 144 15.12 16.48 -0.29
N SER A 145 14.24 15.54 -0.59
CA SER A 145 12.93 15.46 0.03
C SER A 145 13.07 15.23 1.54
N ARG A 146 12.38 16.04 2.34
CA ARG A 146 12.26 15.86 3.80
C ARG A 146 11.52 14.57 4.19
N PHE A 147 10.95 13.85 3.23
CA PHE A 147 10.15 12.66 3.47
C PHE A 147 10.91 11.36 3.14
N GLY A 148 10.99 10.46 4.11
CA GLY A 148 11.44 9.08 3.92
C GLY A 148 10.30 8.14 3.55
N TRP A 149 9.78 8.25 2.33
CA TRP A 149 8.64 7.44 1.86
C TRP A 149 8.96 5.95 1.69
N ASP A 150 10.25 5.63 1.57
CA ASP A 150 10.75 4.28 1.34
C ASP A 150 11.53 3.75 2.55
N ASP A 151 11.14 2.59 3.08
CA ASP A 151 11.93 1.91 4.14
C ASP A 151 13.25 1.38 3.60
N ASP A 152 13.32 1.22 2.29
CA ASP A 152 14.39 0.53 1.62
C ASP A 152 15.55 1.44 1.22
N ARG A 153 15.54 2.73 1.59
CA ARG A 153 16.56 3.69 1.15
C ARG A 153 17.99 3.23 1.48
N ILE A 154 18.22 2.85 2.73
CA ILE A 154 19.52 2.35 3.20
C ILE A 154 19.88 1.07 2.42
N SER A 155 18.97 0.11 2.32
CA SER A 155 19.26 -1.11 1.58
C SER A 155 19.42 -0.92 0.07
N ARG A 156 18.75 0.05 -0.57
CA ARG A 156 18.90 0.36 -1.99
C ARG A 156 20.21 1.05 -2.29
N ARG A 157 20.64 1.93 -1.39
CA ARG A 157 21.94 2.62 -1.47
C ARG A 157 23.08 1.64 -1.61
N TYR A 158 23.15 0.68 -0.69
CA TYR A 158 24.21 -0.34 -0.69
C TYR A 158 23.89 -1.52 -1.60
N GLY A 159 22.61 -1.82 -1.84
CA GLY A 159 22.21 -3.01 -2.57
C GLY A 159 22.84 -4.27 -1.95
N PRO A 160 23.42 -5.18 -2.75
CA PRO A 160 24.15 -6.33 -2.24
C PRO A 160 25.53 -6.00 -1.66
N ASN A 161 26.05 -4.77 -1.76
CA ASN A 161 27.36 -4.38 -1.23
C ASN A 161 27.35 -4.21 0.30
N VAL A 162 27.07 -5.30 1.00
CA VAL A 162 27.04 -5.37 2.46
C VAL A 162 28.06 -6.37 2.95
N ILE A 163 28.87 -5.97 3.93
CA ILE A 163 29.77 -6.84 4.67
C ILE A 163 29.22 -7.00 6.09
N VAL A 164 28.91 -8.25 6.45
CA VAL A 164 28.52 -8.60 7.82
C VAL A 164 29.79 -8.96 8.59
N VAL A 165 30.21 -8.09 9.51
CA VAL A 165 31.34 -8.39 10.39
C VAL A 165 30.81 -9.14 11.60
N TYR A 166 31.36 -10.31 11.92
CA TYR A 166 30.81 -11.17 12.98
C TYR A 166 31.86 -11.59 13.99
N ARG A 167 31.44 -11.80 15.23
CA ARG A 167 32.24 -12.56 16.20
C ARG A 167 32.18 -14.06 15.87
N PRO A 168 33.30 -14.79 15.85
CA PRO A 168 33.30 -16.23 15.58
C PRO A 168 32.23 -16.98 16.38
N GLY A 169 31.45 -17.82 15.71
CA GLY A 169 30.32 -18.56 16.31
C GLY A 169 29.00 -17.78 16.43
N SER A 170 28.90 -16.54 15.96
CA SER A 170 27.66 -15.75 15.99
C SER A 170 26.55 -16.33 15.09
N VAL A 171 25.52 -16.91 15.72
CA VAL A 171 24.33 -17.41 15.01
C VAL A 171 23.47 -16.27 14.47
N GLU A 172 23.43 -15.14 15.18
CA GLU A 172 22.64 -13.96 14.78
C GLU A 172 23.17 -13.34 13.49
N ASP A 173 24.50 -13.22 13.35
CA ASP A 173 25.10 -12.68 12.13
C ASP A 173 25.08 -13.66 10.98
N LEU A 174 25.11 -14.95 11.27
CA LEU A 174 24.90 -16.01 10.30
C LEU A 174 23.49 -15.94 9.70
N ALA A 175 22.48 -15.74 10.55
CA ALA A 175 21.11 -15.48 10.10
C ALA A 175 21.04 -14.17 9.31
N LEU A 176 21.70 -13.10 9.78
CA LEU A 176 21.74 -11.81 9.09
C LEU A 176 22.32 -11.94 7.68
N ILE A 177 23.52 -12.52 7.52
CA ILE A 177 24.13 -12.68 6.19
C ILE A 177 23.28 -13.57 5.29
N TRP A 178 22.67 -14.62 5.82
CA TRP A 178 21.81 -15.50 5.06
C TRP A 178 20.62 -14.75 4.46
N ASN A 179 19.93 -13.91 5.25
CA ASN A 179 18.83 -13.08 4.75
C ASN A 179 19.26 -12.08 3.70
N ILE A 180 20.35 -11.35 3.98
CA ILE A 180 20.81 -10.32 3.06
C ILE A 180 21.19 -10.97 1.74
N ARG A 181 21.89 -12.12 1.76
CA ARG A 181 22.18 -12.89 0.53
C ARG A 181 20.91 -13.39 -0.15
N ALA A 182 19.97 -13.98 0.58
CA ALA A 182 18.70 -14.50 0.03
C ALA A 182 17.85 -13.42 -0.63
N ARG A 183 17.80 -12.23 -0.03
CA ARG A 183 17.13 -11.05 -0.57
C ARG A 183 17.64 -10.67 -1.97
N PHE A 184 18.95 -10.77 -2.20
CA PHE A 184 19.57 -10.51 -3.51
C PHE A 184 19.76 -11.78 -4.36
N ALA A 185 19.07 -12.87 -4.01
CA ALA A 185 19.14 -14.15 -4.69
C ALA A 185 20.56 -14.76 -4.79
N HIS A 186 21.36 -14.56 -3.73
CA HIS A 186 22.71 -15.09 -3.55
C HIS A 186 23.63 -14.71 -4.73
N PRO A 187 23.97 -13.42 -4.88
CA PRO A 187 24.89 -12.98 -5.93
C PRO A 187 26.29 -13.58 -5.73
N ARG A 188 27.05 -13.64 -6.83
CA ARG A 188 28.48 -13.91 -6.79
C ARG A 188 29.21 -12.66 -6.29
N GLY A 189 29.83 -12.73 -5.12
CA GLY A 189 30.43 -11.58 -4.45
C GLY A 189 29.64 -11.16 -3.22
N LEU A 190 29.67 -9.86 -2.90
CA LEU A 190 28.90 -9.28 -1.78
C LEU A 190 27.40 -9.57 -1.98
N PRO A 191 26.61 -9.85 -0.92
CA PRO A 191 26.96 -9.70 0.50
C PRO A 191 27.88 -10.79 1.04
N LEU A 192 28.89 -10.46 1.85
CA LEU A 192 29.79 -11.45 2.46
C LEU A 192 29.90 -11.26 3.98
N ALA A 193 30.15 -12.36 4.70
CA ALA A 193 30.49 -12.30 6.11
C ALA A 193 32.02 -12.35 6.30
N ILE A 194 32.56 -11.59 7.25
CA ILE A 194 33.99 -11.59 7.61
C ILE A 194 34.12 -11.68 9.15
N PRO A 195 34.93 -12.62 9.68
CA PRO A 195 35.12 -12.71 11.13
C PRO A 195 35.93 -11.53 11.65
N LEU A 196 35.58 -11.05 12.84
CA LEU A 196 36.33 -10.03 13.56
C LEU A 196 37.57 -10.66 14.21
N THR A 197 38.67 -10.66 13.47
CA THR A 197 39.99 -11.13 13.90
C THR A 197 41.04 -10.02 13.77
N ASP A 198 42.24 -10.27 14.27
CA ASP A 198 43.38 -9.35 14.13
C ASP A 198 43.78 -9.10 12.65
N SER A 199 43.38 -9.96 11.71
CA SER A 199 43.69 -9.85 10.29
C SER A 199 42.62 -9.13 9.45
N ILE A 200 41.52 -8.65 10.07
CA ILE A 200 40.34 -8.16 9.36
C ILE A 200 40.64 -7.08 8.31
N ASP A 201 41.59 -6.18 8.58
CA ASP A 201 41.99 -5.14 7.62
C ASP A 201 42.63 -5.73 6.35
N GLN A 202 43.46 -6.76 6.52
CA GLN A 202 44.09 -7.46 5.40
C GLN A 202 43.06 -8.29 4.62
N ASP A 203 42.07 -8.85 5.32
CA ASP A 203 41.01 -9.66 4.74
C ASP A 203 40.07 -8.82 3.88
N ILE A 204 39.60 -7.67 4.38
CA ILE A 204 38.81 -6.69 3.61
C ILE A 204 39.58 -6.24 2.37
N ALA A 205 40.85 -5.86 2.52
CA ALA A 205 41.68 -5.44 1.40
C ALA A 205 41.88 -6.55 0.36
N THR A 206 41.88 -7.81 0.78
CA THR A 206 42.01 -8.97 -0.11
C THR A 206 40.74 -9.20 -0.91
N LEU A 207 39.56 -9.12 -0.27
CA LEU A 207 38.28 -9.23 -0.96
C LEU A 207 38.08 -8.06 -1.95
N LYS A 208 38.39 -6.83 -1.56
CA LYS A 208 38.32 -5.66 -2.44
C LYS A 208 39.19 -5.81 -3.69
N ARG A 209 40.44 -6.27 -3.53
CA ARG A 209 41.36 -6.57 -4.65
C ARG A 209 40.84 -7.68 -5.58
N ALA A 210 40.02 -8.59 -5.07
CA ALA A 210 39.40 -9.64 -5.86
C ALA A 210 38.15 -9.18 -6.63
N GLY A 211 37.69 -7.94 -6.43
CA GLY A 211 36.56 -7.38 -7.19
C GLY A 211 35.21 -8.00 -6.82
N VAL A 212 34.99 -8.33 -5.55
CA VAL A 212 33.71 -8.91 -5.07
C VAL A 212 32.56 -7.90 -4.96
N GLU A 213 32.86 -6.60 -5.14
CA GLU A 213 31.92 -5.49 -5.07
C GLU A 213 31.10 -5.35 -6.37
N HIS A 214 29.84 -4.96 -6.24
CA HIS A 214 28.92 -4.75 -7.35
C HIS A 214 28.83 -3.27 -7.72
N TYR A 215 28.93 -2.98 -9.01
CA TYR A 215 28.80 -1.62 -9.56
C TYR A 215 27.42 -1.44 -10.19
N PHE A 216 26.72 -0.36 -9.81
CA PHE A 216 25.36 -0.08 -10.27
C PHE A 216 25.28 1.27 -11.00
N GLY A 217 26.09 1.45 -12.04
CA GLY A 217 26.21 2.72 -12.76
C GLY A 217 27.30 3.62 -12.16
N GLY A 218 26.93 4.79 -11.62
CA GLY A 218 27.86 5.86 -11.24
C GLY A 218 28.59 5.70 -9.89
N GLY A 219 28.26 4.67 -9.09
CA GLY A 219 28.83 4.47 -7.75
C GLY A 219 28.70 3.02 -7.23
N HIS A 220 29.36 2.76 -6.10
CA HIS A 220 29.38 1.48 -5.39
C HIS A 220 29.64 1.73 -3.89
N ASP A 221 28.60 2.10 -3.16
CA ASP A 221 28.71 2.27 -1.71
C ASP A 221 28.73 0.89 -1.04
N VAL A 222 29.55 0.74 0.01
CA VAL A 222 29.67 -0.50 0.81
C VAL A 222 29.29 -0.20 2.25
N ALA A 223 28.43 -1.04 2.83
CA ALA A 223 28.05 -0.96 4.24
C ALA A 223 28.67 -2.08 5.07
N LEU A 224 29.11 -1.74 6.29
CA LEU A 224 29.40 -2.67 7.37
C LEU A 224 28.19 -2.78 8.29
N THR A 225 27.88 -4.01 8.73
CA THR A 225 26.80 -4.26 9.68
C THR A 225 27.08 -5.48 10.55
N SER A 226 26.42 -5.59 11.69
CA SER A 226 26.52 -6.72 12.63
C SER A 226 25.43 -6.65 13.69
N PHE A 227 25.00 -7.81 14.21
CA PHE A 227 24.31 -7.94 15.49
C PHE A 227 25.28 -8.24 16.65
N SER A 228 26.36 -8.99 16.40
CA SER A 228 27.29 -9.38 17.48
C SER A 228 28.41 -8.39 17.76
N VAL A 229 28.72 -7.46 16.85
CA VAL A 229 29.79 -6.45 16.99
C VAL A 229 29.18 -5.09 17.30
N ALA A 230 29.78 -4.36 18.25
CA ALA A 230 29.28 -3.05 18.66
C ALA A 230 29.45 -2.01 17.54
N GLY A 231 28.49 -1.08 17.42
CA GLY A 231 28.51 -0.04 16.39
C GLY A 231 29.79 0.80 16.40
N THR A 232 30.36 1.10 17.57
CA THR A 232 31.63 1.84 17.70
C THR A 232 32.83 1.12 17.08
N ASP A 233 32.87 -0.21 17.19
CA ASP A 233 33.95 -1.02 16.61
C ASP A 233 33.81 -1.10 15.08
N LEU A 234 32.56 -1.20 14.60
CA LEU A 234 32.24 -1.11 13.18
C LEU A 234 32.60 0.26 12.60
N GLU A 235 32.30 1.36 13.30
CA GLU A 235 32.63 2.73 12.86
C GLU A 235 34.14 2.94 12.71
N ALA A 236 34.92 2.41 13.66
CA ALA A 236 36.38 2.45 13.59
C ALA A 236 36.93 1.66 12.39
N LEU A 237 36.33 0.52 12.07
CA LEU A 237 36.68 -0.26 10.88
C LEU A 237 36.23 0.43 9.59
N ALA A 238 34.99 0.91 9.54
CA ALA A 238 34.38 1.58 8.40
C ALA A 238 35.18 2.82 7.98
N THR A 239 35.60 3.64 8.94
CA THR A 239 36.43 4.84 8.71
C THR A 239 37.75 4.51 8.03
N ARG A 240 38.40 3.40 8.40
CA ARG A 240 39.70 2.97 7.83
C ARG A 240 39.57 2.52 6.37
N HIS A 241 38.43 1.95 5.99
CA HIS A 241 38.19 1.40 4.65
C HIS A 241 37.30 2.26 3.76
N GLN A 242 36.86 3.44 4.25
CA GLN A 242 35.91 4.34 3.58
C GLN A 242 34.56 3.67 3.28
N PHE A 243 34.05 2.93 4.26
CA PHE A 243 32.72 2.33 4.23
C PHE A 243 31.78 3.08 5.18
N ASP A 244 30.49 2.82 5.05
CA ASP A 244 29.47 3.30 5.99
C ASP A 244 29.09 2.19 6.98
N VAL A 245 28.64 2.56 8.18
CA VAL A 245 27.98 1.62 9.09
C VAL A 245 26.47 1.73 8.91
N ALA A 246 25.80 0.59 8.74
CA ALA A 246 24.35 0.53 8.61
C ALA A 246 23.74 -0.36 9.69
N ASP A 247 22.60 0.10 10.23
CA ASP A 247 21.76 -0.69 11.14
C ASP A 247 21.32 -1.98 10.43
N PRO A 248 21.62 -3.18 10.99
CA PRO A 248 21.25 -4.46 10.37
C PRO A 248 19.76 -4.58 10.07
N TRP A 249 18.90 -4.00 10.91
CA TRP A 249 17.44 -4.02 10.68
C TRP A 249 17.01 -3.21 9.45
N LYS A 250 17.80 -2.23 9.03
CA LYS A 250 17.54 -1.39 7.85
C LYS A 250 18.01 -2.00 6.54
N LEU A 251 18.77 -3.10 6.60
CA LEU A 251 19.26 -3.86 5.45
C LEU A 251 18.38 -5.08 5.14
N LEU A 252 17.64 -5.56 6.14
CA LEU A 252 16.65 -6.63 5.96
C LEU A 252 15.45 -6.12 5.13
N GLY A 253 14.89 -7.01 4.33
CA GLY A 253 13.76 -6.73 3.45
C GLY A 253 13.03 -8.00 3.04
N PRO A 254 11.92 -7.90 2.29
CA PRO A 254 11.20 -9.06 1.80
C PRO A 254 12.10 -9.92 0.90
N ILE A 255 12.09 -11.23 1.12
CA ILE A 255 12.78 -12.21 0.29
C ILE A 255 11.77 -12.71 -0.76
N GLY A 256 12.00 -12.36 -2.02
CA GLY A 256 11.11 -12.71 -3.12
C GLY A 256 11.14 -14.18 -3.53
N GLY A 257 12.15 -14.93 -3.06
CA GLY A 257 12.39 -16.31 -3.44
C GLY A 257 12.86 -16.47 -4.89
N TYR A 258 13.02 -17.73 -5.29
CA TYR A 258 13.31 -18.11 -6.67
C TYR A 258 12.00 -18.49 -7.35
N CYS A 259 11.78 -18.01 -8.57
CA CYS A 259 10.58 -18.38 -9.33
C CYS A 259 10.81 -18.39 -10.84
N VAL A 260 9.80 -18.86 -11.55
CA VAL A 260 9.65 -18.69 -13.00
C VAL A 260 8.66 -17.53 -13.21
N PRO A 261 9.09 -16.37 -13.73
CA PRO A 261 8.18 -15.26 -13.99
C PRO A 261 7.27 -15.61 -15.17
N SER A 262 5.97 -15.61 -14.93
CA SER A 262 4.99 -15.73 -16.00
C SER A 262 4.80 -14.40 -16.73
N THR A 263 4.58 -14.46 -18.05
CA THR A 263 4.17 -13.32 -18.88
C THR A 263 2.68 -13.32 -19.19
N GLU A 264 1.92 -14.27 -18.63
CA GLU A 264 0.48 -14.37 -18.85
C GLU A 264 -0.24 -13.17 -18.24
N THR A 265 -1.29 -12.71 -18.93
CA THR A 265 -2.14 -11.61 -18.47
C THR A 265 -3.48 -12.17 -18.04
N THR A 266 -3.94 -11.79 -16.86
CA THR A 266 -5.24 -12.19 -16.32
C THR A 266 -6.11 -10.98 -16.03
N HIS A 267 -7.43 -11.14 -16.17
CA HIS A 267 -8.41 -10.11 -15.88
C HIS A 267 -9.13 -10.45 -14.58
N PHE A 268 -9.11 -9.52 -13.62
CA PHE A 268 -9.88 -9.64 -12.40
C PHE A 268 -11.32 -9.21 -12.64
N SER A 269 -12.26 -10.02 -12.16
CA SER A 269 -13.68 -9.70 -12.05
C SER A 269 -14.04 -9.73 -10.57
N GLU A 270 -14.61 -8.62 -10.07
CA GLU A 270 -15.03 -8.48 -8.67
C GLU A 270 -13.92 -8.80 -7.65
N GLY A 271 -12.66 -8.45 -7.98
CA GLY A 271 -11.50 -8.68 -7.10
C GLY A 271 -10.92 -10.10 -7.16
N SER A 272 -11.45 -10.97 -8.02
CA SER A 272 -10.92 -12.34 -8.19
C SER A 272 -10.63 -12.69 -9.65
N ALA A 273 -9.72 -13.62 -9.87
CA ALA A 273 -9.42 -14.19 -11.18
C ALA A 273 -9.14 -15.69 -11.04
N THR A 274 -9.27 -16.44 -12.13
CA THR A 274 -8.87 -17.86 -12.17
C THR A 274 -7.68 -17.96 -13.11
N ILE A 275 -6.59 -18.54 -12.64
CA ILE A 275 -5.34 -18.71 -13.39
C ILE A 275 -4.89 -20.17 -13.37
N PRO A 276 -4.18 -20.66 -14.40
CA PRO A 276 -3.61 -21.99 -14.37
C PRO A 276 -2.57 -22.11 -13.24
N ASP A 277 -2.51 -23.29 -12.61
CA ASP A 277 -1.53 -23.56 -11.54
C ASP A 277 -0.10 -23.60 -12.08
N PHE A 278 0.05 -24.08 -13.31
CA PHE A 278 1.29 -24.05 -14.08
C PHE A 278 0.99 -23.50 -15.47
N THR A 279 1.76 -22.49 -15.85
CA THR A 279 1.72 -21.82 -17.16
C THR A 279 2.58 -22.55 -18.18
N ALA A 280 2.44 -22.20 -19.45
CA ALA A 280 3.32 -22.75 -20.49
C ALA A 280 4.80 -22.43 -20.22
N THR A 281 5.10 -21.26 -19.64
CA THR A 281 6.44 -20.85 -19.24
C THR A 281 7.01 -21.74 -18.12
N ASP A 282 6.17 -22.17 -17.17
CA ASP A 282 6.59 -23.11 -16.13
C ASP A 282 6.95 -24.47 -16.72
N VAL A 283 6.16 -24.97 -17.67
CA VAL A 283 6.42 -26.24 -18.36
C VAL A 283 7.72 -26.17 -19.17
N GLU A 284 7.98 -25.05 -19.85
CA GLU A 284 9.23 -24.84 -20.59
C GLU A 284 10.45 -24.76 -19.66
N ALA A 285 10.35 -24.02 -18.56
CA ALA A 285 11.46 -23.82 -17.63
C ALA A 285 11.78 -25.07 -16.80
N LEU A 286 10.76 -25.76 -16.29
CA LEU A 286 10.90 -26.83 -15.31
C LEU A 286 10.81 -28.24 -15.92
N GLY A 287 10.01 -28.39 -16.96
CA GLY A 287 9.77 -29.64 -17.67
C GLY A 287 8.61 -30.46 -17.08
N LEU A 288 7.90 -31.18 -17.96
CA LEU A 288 6.78 -32.06 -17.61
C LEU A 288 7.13 -33.17 -16.60
N PRO A 289 8.32 -33.80 -16.61
CA PRO A 289 8.65 -34.85 -15.64
C PRO A 289 8.63 -34.36 -14.18
N LEU A 290 9.07 -33.11 -13.95
CA LEU A 290 9.10 -32.50 -12.62
C LEU A 290 7.68 -32.09 -12.19
N LEU A 291 6.97 -31.36 -13.05
CA LEU A 291 5.63 -30.83 -12.78
C LEU A 291 4.53 -31.91 -12.74
N GLY A 292 4.71 -33.01 -13.45
CA GLY A 292 3.74 -34.11 -13.54
C GLY A 292 3.95 -35.25 -12.56
N SER A 293 4.97 -35.16 -11.70
CA SER A 293 5.10 -36.07 -10.57
C SER A 293 4.04 -35.74 -9.51
N HIS A 294 3.54 -36.75 -8.77
CA HIS A 294 2.64 -36.54 -7.61
C HIS A 294 3.25 -35.63 -6.52
N GLN A 295 4.52 -35.27 -6.66
CA GLN A 295 5.32 -34.47 -5.75
C GLN A 295 5.66 -33.08 -6.31
N GLY A 296 5.04 -32.62 -7.41
CA GLY A 296 5.14 -31.21 -7.85
C GLY A 296 4.34 -30.23 -6.97
N THR A 297 3.57 -30.75 -6.02
CA THR A 297 2.57 -30.07 -5.19
C THR A 297 3.12 -29.15 -4.08
N TRP A 298 4.44 -29.02 -3.95
CA TRP A 298 5.09 -28.12 -2.97
C TRP A 298 5.40 -26.74 -3.55
N MET A 299 5.41 -26.60 -4.87
CA MET A 299 5.59 -25.29 -5.50
C MET A 299 4.42 -24.40 -5.11
N GLN A 300 4.71 -23.16 -4.72
CA GLN A 300 3.68 -22.18 -4.38
C GLN A 300 3.51 -21.22 -5.54
N LEU A 301 2.25 -20.91 -5.86
CA LEU A 301 1.89 -19.90 -6.83
C LEU A 301 1.74 -18.57 -6.10
N LYS A 302 2.66 -17.65 -6.36
CA LYS A 302 2.58 -16.27 -5.90
C LYS A 302 2.12 -15.39 -7.05
N THR A 303 1.02 -14.66 -6.86
CA THR A 303 0.52 -13.72 -7.87
C THR A 303 0.68 -12.30 -7.40
N THR A 304 1.49 -11.50 -8.09
CA THR A 304 1.65 -10.07 -7.83
C THR A 304 0.98 -9.27 -8.94
N VAL A 305 0.08 -8.34 -8.59
CA VAL A 305 -0.45 -7.36 -9.54
C VAL A 305 0.61 -6.27 -9.72
N ALA A 306 1.39 -6.33 -10.81
CA ALA A 306 2.56 -5.45 -11.00
C ALA A 306 2.26 -3.95 -10.84
N ASP A 307 1.08 -3.52 -11.31
CA ASP A 307 0.66 -2.12 -11.23
C ASP A 307 0.15 -1.74 -9.82
N ASP A 308 -0.22 -2.70 -8.97
CA ASP A 308 -0.81 -2.49 -7.63
C ASP A 308 -0.43 -3.62 -6.65
N PRO A 309 0.87 -3.76 -6.31
CA PRO A 309 1.33 -4.79 -5.40
C PRO A 309 0.79 -4.51 -3.99
N LEU A 310 0.49 -5.58 -3.26
CA LEU A 310 0.03 -5.46 -1.89
C LEU A 310 1.12 -4.86 -1.00
N PRO A 311 0.74 -4.01 -0.03
CA PRO A 311 1.71 -3.47 0.89
C PRO A 311 2.22 -4.54 1.85
N LEU A 312 3.43 -4.35 2.35
CA LEU A 312 4.02 -5.27 3.31
C LEU A 312 3.27 -5.17 4.64
N SER A 313 2.73 -6.29 5.10
CA SER A 313 2.10 -6.44 6.43
C SER A 313 2.63 -7.71 7.11
N ALA A 314 2.94 -7.61 8.41
CA ALA A 314 3.38 -8.78 9.19
C ALA A 314 2.21 -9.75 9.44
N THR A 315 1.00 -9.22 9.61
CA THR A 315 -0.25 -9.96 9.76
C THR A 315 -0.61 -10.72 8.49
N MET A 316 -0.58 -10.06 7.32
CA MET A 316 -0.92 -10.75 6.05
C MET A 316 0.10 -11.81 5.62
N ARG A 317 1.34 -11.74 6.13
CA ARG A 317 2.40 -12.73 5.85
C ARG A 317 2.20 -14.07 6.55
N ARG A 318 1.47 -14.10 7.67
CA ARG A 318 1.38 -15.28 8.53
C ARG A 318 0.13 -16.09 8.20
N PRO A 319 0.24 -17.40 7.91
CA PRO A 319 -0.94 -18.27 7.97
C PRO A 319 -1.42 -18.34 9.43
N HIS A 320 -2.72 -18.24 9.68
CA HIS A 320 -3.27 -18.59 10.98
C HIS A 320 -3.46 -20.12 11.06
N TYR A 321 -3.75 -20.81 9.95
CA TYR A 321 -3.89 -22.26 9.86
C TYR A 321 -3.49 -22.84 8.47
N TYR A 322 -3.33 -24.18 8.42
CA TYR A 322 -3.06 -24.94 7.19
C TYR A 322 -4.06 -24.62 6.07
N GLY A 323 -3.55 -24.24 4.89
CA GLY A 323 -4.37 -24.01 3.69
C GLY A 323 -4.87 -22.56 3.51
N GLU A 324 -4.53 -21.64 4.42
CA GLU A 324 -4.90 -20.22 4.28
C GLU A 324 -3.98 -19.45 3.31
N LEU A 325 -4.57 -18.46 2.64
CA LEU A 325 -3.87 -17.52 1.76
C LEU A 325 -2.82 -16.73 2.55
N ARG A 326 -1.55 -16.88 2.17
CA ARG A 326 -0.46 -16.02 2.67
C ARG A 326 -0.29 -14.86 1.69
N TYR A 327 0.14 -13.69 2.16
CA TYR A 327 0.44 -12.57 1.28
C TYR A 327 1.85 -12.03 1.55
N LEU A 328 2.63 -11.86 0.50
CA LEU A 328 3.80 -10.98 0.50
C LEU A 328 3.38 -9.64 -0.13
N ASP A 329 3.79 -9.41 -1.38
CA ASP A 329 3.31 -8.37 -2.30
C ASP A 329 2.12 -8.83 -3.17
N GLY A 330 1.59 -10.02 -2.86
CA GLY A 330 0.49 -10.67 -3.56
C GLY A 330 0.10 -12.00 -2.88
N PRO A 331 -1.08 -12.57 -3.19
CA PRO A 331 -1.49 -13.87 -2.66
C PRO A 331 -0.52 -14.98 -3.04
N ILE A 332 -0.25 -15.84 -2.07
CA ILE A 332 0.52 -17.08 -2.18
C ILE A 332 -0.47 -18.22 -1.94
N THR A 333 -0.60 -19.06 -2.94
CA THR A 333 -1.48 -20.22 -2.97
C THR A 333 -0.66 -21.48 -3.23
N SER A 334 -1.22 -22.66 -2.94
CA SER A 334 -0.58 -23.91 -3.37
C SER A 334 -0.60 -23.96 -4.90
N GLY A 335 0.57 -24.11 -5.54
CA GLY A 335 0.64 -24.50 -6.94
C GLY A 335 0.16 -25.96 -7.00
N GLY A 336 -1.05 -26.17 -7.51
CA GLY A 336 -1.70 -27.47 -7.53
C GLY A 336 -1.09 -28.43 -8.55
N HIS A 337 -1.92 -29.10 -9.35
CA HIS A 337 -1.48 -30.11 -10.32
C HIS A 337 -1.45 -29.56 -11.76
N LEU A 338 -0.70 -30.21 -12.65
CA LEU A 338 -0.77 -29.93 -14.09
C LEU A 338 -2.23 -29.93 -14.60
N ASN A 339 -2.57 -28.94 -15.42
CA ASN A 339 -3.91 -28.71 -15.98
C ASN A 339 -5.00 -28.35 -14.96
N GLN A 340 -4.64 -27.96 -13.74
CA GLN A 340 -5.56 -27.35 -12.79
C GLN A 340 -5.46 -25.81 -12.82
N THR A 341 -6.45 -25.19 -12.21
CA THR A 341 -6.57 -23.75 -12.10
C THR A 341 -6.83 -23.36 -10.66
N THR A 342 -6.18 -22.30 -10.20
CA THR A 342 -6.39 -21.71 -8.89
C THR A 342 -7.15 -20.40 -9.02
N ARG A 343 -8.13 -20.21 -8.14
CA ARG A 343 -8.78 -18.92 -7.96
C ARG A 343 -7.90 -18.04 -7.08
N ILE A 344 -7.46 -16.93 -7.63
CA ILE A 344 -6.73 -15.88 -6.91
C ILE A 344 -7.68 -14.75 -6.54
N THR A 345 -7.49 -14.19 -5.34
CA THR A 345 -8.29 -13.07 -4.84
C THR A 345 -7.35 -11.96 -4.38
N GLN A 346 -7.56 -10.76 -4.90
CA GLN A 346 -6.84 -9.57 -4.48
C GLN A 346 -7.61 -8.94 -3.31
N PRO A 347 -7.00 -8.75 -2.14
CA PRO A 347 -7.68 -8.16 -1.00
C PRO A 347 -8.05 -6.70 -1.30
N SER A 348 -9.22 -6.33 -0.79
CA SER A 348 -9.75 -4.97 -0.76
C SER A 348 -8.91 -4.04 0.12
N GLY A 349 -9.13 -2.74 -0.05
CA GLY A 349 -8.43 -1.73 0.74
C GLY A 349 -8.68 -1.86 2.24
N MET A 350 -9.90 -2.22 2.65
CA MET A 350 -10.23 -2.41 4.07
C MET A 350 -9.59 -3.67 4.67
N GLU A 351 -9.45 -4.76 3.90
CA GLU A 351 -8.73 -5.96 4.36
C GLU A 351 -7.26 -5.66 4.63
N VAL A 352 -6.63 -4.94 3.70
CA VAL A 352 -5.25 -4.47 3.87
C VAL A 352 -5.13 -3.52 5.07
N LEU A 353 -6.07 -2.58 5.23
CA LEU A 353 -6.06 -1.64 6.34
C LEU A 353 -6.27 -2.35 7.69
N ALA A 354 -7.16 -3.32 7.78
CA ALA A 354 -7.39 -4.11 8.99
C ALA A 354 -6.13 -4.87 9.40
N ALA A 355 -5.40 -5.46 8.44
CA ALA A 355 -4.15 -6.15 8.71
C ALA A 355 -3.03 -5.19 9.17
N LEU A 356 -2.89 -4.02 8.53
CA LEU A 356 -1.92 -3.03 8.94
C LEU A 356 -2.26 -2.40 10.31
N ALA A 357 -3.54 -2.22 10.64
CA ALA A 357 -3.97 -1.81 11.97
C ALA A 357 -3.63 -2.88 13.02
N THR A 358 -3.82 -4.16 12.68
CA THR A 358 -3.44 -5.30 13.54
C THR A 358 -1.93 -5.33 13.80
N ASP A 359 -1.11 -5.01 12.80
CA ASP A 359 0.35 -4.85 12.97
C ASP A 359 0.69 -3.77 14.01
N ALA A 360 -0.12 -2.71 14.08
CA ALA A 360 -0.04 -1.66 15.10
C ALA A 360 -0.80 -1.97 16.40
N ARG A 361 -1.38 -3.18 16.54
CA ARG A 361 -2.22 -3.62 17.68
C ARG A 361 -3.50 -2.79 17.86
N LEU A 362 -4.12 -2.43 16.74
CA LEU A 362 -5.35 -1.65 16.66
C LEU A 362 -6.36 -2.35 15.73
N VAL A 363 -7.61 -1.94 15.83
CA VAL A 363 -8.70 -2.27 14.92
C VAL A 363 -9.06 -1.00 14.16
N ALA A 364 -9.09 -1.07 12.83
CA ALA A 364 -9.52 0.03 11.97
C ALA A 364 -10.99 -0.16 11.56
N THR A 365 -11.78 0.90 11.65
CA THR A 365 -13.17 0.92 11.19
C THR A 365 -13.46 2.21 10.45
N GLU A 366 -14.37 2.16 9.48
CA GLU A 366 -14.80 3.34 8.75
C GLU A 366 -15.75 4.22 9.59
N SER A 367 -15.44 5.52 9.65
CA SER A 367 -16.27 6.51 10.34
C SER A 367 -17.52 6.88 9.53
N ALA A 368 -18.50 7.54 10.16
CA ALA A 368 -19.67 8.04 9.43
C ALA A 368 -19.30 9.10 8.35
N PRO A 369 -18.42 10.07 8.62
CA PRO A 369 -17.82 10.91 7.58
C PRO A 369 -17.10 10.12 6.49
N GLY A 370 -16.32 9.09 6.87
CA GLY A 370 -15.63 8.20 5.93
C GLY A 370 -16.57 7.56 4.91
N ARG A 371 -17.69 6.97 5.39
CA ARG A 371 -18.75 6.42 4.52
C ARG A 371 -19.32 7.45 3.56
N ALA A 372 -19.61 8.66 4.05
CA ALA A 372 -20.17 9.71 3.22
C ALA A 372 -19.19 10.17 2.13
N ALA A 373 -17.91 10.30 2.48
CA ALA A 373 -16.83 10.60 1.54
C ALA A 373 -16.64 9.49 0.51
N GLU A 374 -16.67 8.23 0.92
CA GLU A 374 -16.54 7.07 0.04
C GLU A 374 -17.68 7.01 -0.98
N TYR A 375 -18.92 7.27 -0.58
CA TYR A 375 -20.05 7.36 -1.51
C TYR A 375 -19.87 8.50 -2.52
N LEU A 376 -19.38 9.67 -2.08
CA LEU A 376 -19.07 10.78 -2.97
C LEU A 376 -17.96 10.41 -3.97
N ILE A 377 -16.91 9.74 -3.51
CA ILE A 377 -15.81 9.27 -4.37
C ILE A 377 -16.36 8.29 -5.42
N ARG A 378 -17.12 7.27 -5.00
CA ARG A 378 -17.72 6.29 -5.92
C ARG A 378 -18.64 6.91 -6.96
N ALA A 379 -19.43 7.90 -6.55
CA ALA A 379 -20.30 8.63 -7.47
C ALA A 379 -19.51 9.46 -8.49
N ALA A 380 -18.42 10.10 -8.05
CA ALA A 380 -17.60 10.97 -8.91
C ALA A 380 -16.58 10.21 -9.79
N MET A 381 -16.23 8.96 -9.47
CA MET A 381 -15.24 8.18 -10.21
C MET A 381 -15.69 7.89 -11.66
N PRO A 382 -14.76 7.92 -12.64
CA PRO A 382 -13.31 8.12 -12.50
C PRO A 382 -12.85 9.59 -12.47
N GLU A 383 -13.75 10.58 -12.48
CA GLU A 383 -13.43 12.00 -12.73
C GLU A 383 -13.44 12.86 -11.45
N LEU A 384 -12.70 12.47 -10.41
CA LEU A 384 -12.62 13.23 -9.15
C LEU A 384 -12.14 14.68 -9.35
N SER A 385 -11.37 14.94 -10.41
CA SER A 385 -10.92 16.28 -10.80
C SER A 385 -12.08 17.23 -11.12
N MET A 386 -13.28 16.73 -11.42
CA MET A 386 -14.49 17.54 -11.64
C MET A 386 -15.01 18.24 -10.37
N LEU A 387 -14.46 17.91 -9.19
CA LEU A 387 -14.70 18.61 -7.92
C LEU A 387 -13.63 19.68 -7.62
N ALA A 388 -12.54 19.74 -8.39
CA ALA A 388 -11.31 20.46 -8.05
C ALA A 388 -11.28 21.91 -8.60
N ALA A 389 -12.32 22.70 -8.31
CA ALA A 389 -12.33 24.13 -8.64
C ALA A 389 -13.05 24.99 -7.60
N PRO A 390 -12.60 26.24 -7.35
CA PRO A 390 -13.27 27.17 -6.44
C PRO A 390 -14.76 27.38 -6.77
N GLY A 391 -15.08 27.60 -8.05
CA GLY A 391 -16.47 27.77 -8.49
C GLY A 391 -17.34 26.54 -8.26
N VAL A 392 -16.77 25.34 -8.31
CA VAL A 392 -17.48 24.08 -8.01
C VAL A 392 -17.80 23.99 -6.52
N VAL A 393 -16.85 24.32 -5.64
CA VAL A 393 -17.08 24.40 -4.19
C VAL A 393 -18.20 25.39 -3.89
N ALA A 394 -18.19 26.57 -4.52
CA ALA A 394 -19.23 27.57 -4.35
C ALA A 394 -20.61 27.06 -4.81
N ALA A 395 -20.66 26.39 -5.98
CA ALA A 395 -21.90 25.82 -6.50
C ALA A 395 -22.46 24.70 -5.60
N ILE A 396 -21.61 23.80 -5.11
CA ILE A 396 -22.00 22.72 -4.19
C ILE A 396 -22.50 23.30 -2.86
N ASN A 397 -21.79 24.27 -2.29
CA ASN A 397 -22.21 24.94 -1.06
C ASN A 397 -23.59 25.60 -1.24
N GLU A 398 -23.85 26.25 -2.38
CA GLU A 398 -25.15 26.86 -2.64
C GLU A 398 -26.26 25.81 -2.88
N LEU A 399 -25.97 24.74 -3.62
CA LEU A 399 -26.91 23.63 -3.84
C LEU A 399 -27.32 22.92 -2.53
N THR A 400 -26.45 22.95 -1.53
CA THR A 400 -26.66 22.35 -0.21
C THR A 400 -27.10 23.38 0.85
N ARG A 401 -27.18 24.67 0.48
CA ARG A 401 -27.59 25.80 1.32
C ARG A 401 -29.09 25.78 1.56
N GLY A 402 -29.55 24.86 2.39
CA GLY A 402 -30.99 24.73 2.67
C GLY A 402 -31.38 23.93 3.90
N ARG A 403 -30.45 23.19 4.54
CA ARG A 403 -30.82 22.30 5.65
C ARG A 403 -30.71 22.89 7.06
N HIS A 404 -29.86 23.89 7.32
CA HIS A 404 -29.60 24.31 8.71
C HIS A 404 -30.22 25.67 9.11
N VAL A 405 -30.04 26.74 8.35
CA VAL A 405 -30.25 28.09 8.90
C VAL A 405 -31.73 28.50 9.04
N SER A 406 -32.60 28.14 8.10
CA SER A 406 -34.03 28.50 8.11
C SER A 406 -34.84 27.70 9.13
N LEU A 407 -34.60 26.38 9.23
CA LEU A 407 -35.23 25.50 10.21
C LEU A 407 -34.75 25.82 11.63
N VAL A 408 -33.44 26.05 11.81
CA VAL A 408 -32.86 26.48 13.08
C VAL A 408 -33.38 27.87 13.46
N LYS A 409 -33.40 28.87 12.56
CA LYS A 409 -33.98 30.20 12.87
C LYS A 409 -35.47 30.13 13.21
N ARG A 410 -36.27 29.34 12.48
CA ARG A 410 -37.72 29.19 12.72
C ARG A 410 -37.99 28.61 14.11
N ARG A 411 -37.23 27.60 14.53
CA ARG A 411 -37.38 26.98 15.85
C ARG A 411 -36.71 27.77 16.99
N LEU A 412 -35.57 28.41 16.74
CA LEU A 412 -34.96 29.35 17.68
C LEU A 412 -35.93 30.50 18.01
N ASN A 413 -36.64 31.02 17.01
CA ASN A 413 -37.67 32.05 17.21
C ASN A 413 -38.93 31.53 17.93
N GLN A 414 -39.32 30.26 17.75
CA GLN A 414 -40.39 29.64 18.55
C GLN A 414 -39.99 29.44 20.01
N PHE A 415 -38.71 29.17 20.27
CA PHE A 415 -38.18 28.93 21.61
C PHE A 415 -37.88 30.24 22.38
N LEU A 416 -37.38 31.27 21.69
CA LEU A 416 -37.19 32.62 22.24
C LEU A 416 -38.51 33.36 22.52
N GLY A 417 -39.66 32.80 22.09
CA GLY A 417 -40.99 33.30 22.40
C GLY A 417 -41.67 32.63 23.61
N GLN A 418 -40.96 31.81 24.38
CA GLN A 418 -41.45 31.24 25.65
C GLN A 418 -40.81 31.95 26.86
N ASP A 419 -41.65 32.54 27.71
CA ASP A 419 -41.28 33.52 28.75
C ASP A 419 -40.70 32.96 30.07
N ASP A 420 -40.38 31.68 30.16
CA ASP A 420 -39.77 31.10 31.39
C ASP A 420 -38.43 30.43 31.06
N LEU A 421 -37.31 31.12 31.31
CA LEU A 421 -35.97 30.55 31.12
C LEU A 421 -34.99 30.90 32.24
N ASP A 422 -34.50 29.84 32.89
CA ASP A 422 -33.53 29.84 34.01
C ASP A 422 -32.06 29.85 33.50
N GLU A 423 -31.17 30.52 34.23
CA GLU A 423 -29.81 30.92 33.84
C GLU A 423 -28.71 29.93 34.30
N SER A 424 -28.68 28.70 33.78
CA SER A 424 -27.56 27.78 34.07
C SER A 424 -26.81 27.27 32.83
N THR A 425 -25.52 26.97 33.03
CA THR A 425 -24.49 26.65 32.04
C THR A 425 -24.71 25.34 31.27
N ASP A 426 -25.61 24.47 31.75
CA ASP A 426 -26.05 23.23 31.06
C ASP A 426 -26.96 23.50 29.85
N ARG A 427 -27.39 24.75 29.66
CA ARG A 427 -28.32 25.17 28.62
C ARG A 427 -27.80 24.91 27.21
N TYR A 428 -26.51 25.10 26.95
CA TYR A 428 -25.93 24.91 25.60
C TYR A 428 -25.78 23.43 25.21
N GLN A 429 -25.44 22.58 26.18
CA GLN A 429 -25.24 21.15 25.94
C GLN A 429 -26.58 20.44 25.74
N VAL A 430 -27.58 20.75 26.58
CA VAL A 430 -28.96 20.27 26.43
C VAL A 430 -29.62 20.83 25.16
N LEU A 431 -29.25 22.05 24.74
CA LEU A 431 -29.66 22.64 23.45
C LEU A 431 -29.12 21.84 22.27
N LEU A 432 -27.83 21.49 22.27
CA LEU A 432 -27.19 20.71 21.21
C LEU A 432 -27.76 19.30 21.11
N GLU A 433 -27.90 18.59 22.23
CA GLU A 433 -28.45 17.22 22.25
C GLU A 433 -29.94 17.18 21.84
N ARG A 434 -30.73 18.18 22.22
CA ARG A 434 -32.14 18.27 21.79
C ARG A 434 -32.29 18.73 20.35
N LEU A 435 -31.38 19.55 19.83
CA LEU A 435 -31.32 19.87 18.41
C LEU A 435 -31.00 18.60 17.60
N ASP A 436 -30.00 17.82 18.01
CA ASP A 436 -29.63 16.56 17.35
C ASP A 436 -30.77 15.52 17.39
N GLN A 437 -31.46 15.38 18.53
CA GLN A 437 -32.61 14.47 18.64
C GLN A 437 -33.86 14.94 17.88
N ALA A 438 -34.04 16.26 17.69
CA ALA A 438 -35.22 16.83 17.05
C ALA A 438 -35.05 17.07 15.53
N VAL A 439 -33.84 16.88 14.99
CA VAL A 439 -33.56 16.81 13.55
C VAL A 439 -33.97 15.42 13.06
N GLY A 440 -35.28 15.17 13.03
CA GLY A 440 -35.83 14.09 12.20
C GLY A 440 -35.58 14.36 10.72
N ALA A 441 -35.60 13.31 9.89
CA ALA A 441 -35.37 13.39 8.45
C ALA A 441 -36.24 14.49 7.79
N PRO A 442 -35.65 15.51 7.14
CA PRO A 442 -36.38 16.66 6.63
C PRO A 442 -37.19 16.33 5.37
N ASP A 443 -38.30 17.06 5.20
CA ASP A 443 -39.23 16.94 4.09
C ASP A 443 -38.62 17.49 2.77
N VAL A 444 -38.71 16.74 1.67
CA VAL A 444 -38.09 17.01 0.36
C VAL A 444 -38.55 18.35 -0.27
N ALA A 445 -39.62 18.94 0.28
CA ALA A 445 -40.21 20.19 -0.18
C ALA A 445 -39.40 21.46 0.15
N GLU A 446 -38.56 21.47 1.19
CA GLU A 446 -37.86 22.69 1.66
C GLU A 446 -36.47 22.95 1.01
N ALA A 447 -35.98 22.09 0.11
CA ALA A 447 -34.69 22.29 -0.56
C ALA A 447 -34.74 23.40 -1.63
N GLY A 448 -33.82 24.38 -1.55
CA GLY A 448 -33.59 25.36 -2.62
C GLY A 448 -33.24 24.68 -3.94
N SER A 449 -33.62 25.29 -5.07
CA SER A 449 -33.24 24.80 -6.40
C SER A 449 -32.63 25.92 -7.24
N LEU A 450 -31.62 25.58 -8.05
CA LEU A 450 -30.88 26.54 -8.87
C LEU A 450 -31.21 26.34 -10.35
N THR A 451 -31.22 27.43 -11.12
CA THR A 451 -31.25 27.36 -12.59
C THR A 451 -29.86 27.09 -13.15
N PHE A 452 -29.80 26.70 -14.44
CA PHE A 452 -28.53 26.59 -15.16
C PHE A 452 -27.72 27.89 -15.13
N ASN A 453 -28.37 29.05 -15.31
CA ASN A 453 -27.69 30.34 -15.31
C ASN A 453 -27.09 30.68 -13.92
N GLN A 454 -27.80 30.36 -12.83
CA GLN A 454 -27.27 30.53 -11.48
C GLN A 454 -26.06 29.62 -11.23
N LEU A 455 -26.14 28.34 -11.64
CA LEU A 455 -25.02 27.41 -11.54
C LEU A 455 -23.82 27.87 -12.36
N LYS A 456 -24.02 28.31 -13.61
CA LYS A 456 -22.95 28.83 -14.46
C LYS A 456 -22.23 30.01 -13.80
N VAL A 457 -22.98 30.94 -13.20
CA VAL A 457 -22.39 32.10 -12.50
C VAL A 457 -21.56 31.66 -11.30
N LEU A 458 -22.05 30.70 -10.51
CA LEU A 458 -21.30 30.15 -9.36
C LEU A 458 -20.04 29.40 -9.79
N LEU A 459 -20.13 28.62 -10.86
CA LEU A 459 -19.02 27.84 -11.41
C LEU A 459 -17.91 28.73 -12.00
N GLY A 460 -18.23 29.93 -12.46
CA GLY A 460 -17.23 30.83 -13.09
C GLY A 460 -16.77 30.37 -14.48
N MET A 461 -17.54 29.50 -15.14
CA MET A 461 -17.13 28.81 -16.38
C MET A 461 -17.81 29.36 -17.64
N SER A 462 -17.29 28.95 -18.81
CA SER A 462 -17.99 29.13 -20.09
C SER A 462 -19.34 28.38 -20.10
N VAL A 463 -20.21 28.71 -21.06
CA VAL A 463 -21.47 27.96 -21.22
C VAL A 463 -21.21 26.49 -21.52
N ALA A 464 -20.24 26.19 -22.38
CA ALA A 464 -19.93 24.82 -22.77
C ALA A 464 -19.34 24.02 -21.59
N GLY A 465 -18.42 24.62 -20.83
CA GLY A 465 -17.85 24.00 -19.63
C GLY A 465 -18.91 23.72 -18.56
N ALA A 466 -19.76 24.70 -18.25
CA ALA A 466 -20.84 24.53 -17.27
C ALA A 466 -21.87 23.46 -17.70
N GLN A 467 -22.19 23.37 -19.00
CA GLN A 467 -23.07 22.32 -19.52
C GLN A 467 -22.48 20.92 -19.33
N ARG A 468 -21.17 20.76 -19.61
CA ARG A 468 -20.48 19.49 -19.44
C ARG A 468 -20.33 19.09 -17.97
N TRP A 469 -19.96 20.04 -17.11
CA TRP A 469 -19.90 19.81 -15.67
C TRP A 469 -21.26 19.36 -15.13
N LEU A 470 -22.34 20.04 -15.54
CA LEU A 470 -23.68 19.70 -15.08
C LEU A 470 -24.15 18.35 -15.62
N GLN A 471 -23.83 18.05 -16.89
CA GLN A 471 -24.07 16.73 -17.47
C GLN A 471 -23.38 15.64 -16.63
N TRP A 472 -22.09 15.78 -16.36
CA TRP A 472 -21.32 14.88 -15.50
C TRP A 472 -21.93 14.75 -14.09
N ALA A 473 -22.26 15.87 -13.43
CA ALA A 473 -22.80 15.85 -12.08
C ALA A 473 -24.17 15.16 -12.02
N THR A 474 -24.98 15.27 -13.08
CA THR A 474 -26.26 14.55 -13.20
C THR A 474 -26.10 13.07 -13.51
N SER A 475 -25.18 12.68 -14.41
CA SER A 475 -24.92 11.26 -14.72
C SER A 475 -24.26 10.53 -13.55
N SER A 476 -23.46 11.24 -12.75
CA SER A 476 -22.82 10.76 -11.53
C SER A 476 -23.79 10.67 -10.34
N GLY A 477 -25.03 11.15 -10.49
CA GLY A 477 -26.04 11.14 -9.43
C GLY A 477 -25.76 12.12 -8.28
N LEU A 478 -24.87 13.09 -8.46
CA LEU A 478 -24.56 14.14 -7.48
C LEU A 478 -25.58 15.27 -7.49
N VAL A 479 -26.10 15.58 -8.68
CA VAL A 479 -27.09 16.64 -8.91
C VAL A 479 -28.33 16.03 -9.57
N LEU A 480 -29.50 16.39 -9.06
CA LEU A 480 -30.79 15.99 -9.61
C LEU A 480 -31.34 17.10 -10.50
N ARG A 481 -31.76 16.73 -11.71
CA ARG A 481 -32.49 17.61 -12.63
C ARG A 481 -33.99 17.46 -12.39
N GLY A 482 -34.70 18.57 -12.26
CA GLY A 482 -36.16 18.60 -12.11
C GLY A 482 -36.80 19.85 -12.68
N VAL A 483 -38.12 19.96 -12.50
CA VAL A 483 -38.91 21.13 -12.90
C VAL A 483 -39.69 21.64 -11.69
N GLU A 484 -39.85 22.95 -11.61
CA GLU A 484 -40.70 23.60 -10.61
C GLU A 484 -42.04 23.93 -11.25
N ALA A 485 -43.11 23.36 -10.70
CA ALA A 485 -44.49 23.70 -11.04
C ALA A 485 -45.06 24.66 -9.98
N LYS A 486 -45.79 25.68 -10.42
CA LYS A 486 -46.51 26.58 -9.52
C LYS A 486 -48.01 26.33 -9.69
N CYS A 487 -48.72 26.09 -8.61
CA CYS A 487 -50.17 25.98 -8.64
C CYS A 487 -50.78 27.36 -8.87
N ASP A 488 -51.55 27.53 -9.95
CA ASP A 488 -52.21 28.81 -10.25
C ASP A 488 -53.30 29.17 -9.22
N ARG A 489 -53.84 28.18 -8.52
CA ARG A 489 -54.92 28.39 -7.53
C ARG A 489 -54.40 28.83 -6.17
N CYS A 490 -53.40 28.15 -5.61
CA CYS A 490 -52.91 28.43 -4.26
C CYS A 490 -51.50 29.06 -4.24
N GLY A 491 -50.86 29.20 -5.40
CA GLY A 491 -49.50 29.74 -5.53
C GLY A 491 -48.40 28.82 -5.03
N HIS A 492 -48.74 27.62 -4.52
CA HIS A 492 -47.76 26.67 -3.98
C HIS A 492 -46.82 26.19 -5.09
N LYS A 493 -45.52 26.21 -4.81
CA LYS A 493 -44.46 25.74 -5.69
C LYS A 493 -44.08 24.32 -5.32
N GLN A 494 -44.03 23.44 -6.31
CA GLN A 494 -43.62 22.06 -6.14
C GLN A 494 -42.50 21.74 -7.12
N TRP A 495 -41.36 21.31 -6.60
CA TRP A 495 -40.30 20.76 -7.43
C TRP A 495 -40.46 19.25 -7.54
N ARG A 496 -40.29 18.71 -8.75
CA ARG A 496 -40.34 17.28 -9.03
C ARG A 496 -39.10 16.84 -9.83
N PRO A 497 -38.45 15.72 -9.46
CA PRO A 497 -37.40 15.14 -10.28
C PRO A 497 -37.91 14.86 -11.68
N PHE A 498 -37.12 15.16 -12.70
CA PHE A 498 -37.56 15.00 -14.09
C PHE A 498 -37.85 13.53 -14.44
N VAL A 499 -37.10 12.60 -13.83
CA VAL A 499 -37.26 11.14 -13.99
C VAL A 499 -38.61 10.62 -13.46
N GLU A 500 -39.27 11.34 -12.54
CA GLU A 500 -40.61 10.97 -12.05
C GLU A 500 -41.72 11.43 -13.00
N ILE A 501 -41.44 12.38 -13.90
CA ILE A 501 -42.45 13.06 -14.72
C ILE A 501 -42.47 12.52 -16.15
N VAL A 502 -41.30 12.25 -16.70
CA VAL A 502 -41.14 11.82 -18.10
C VAL A 502 -40.42 10.47 -18.12
N PRO A 503 -41.04 9.41 -18.68
CA PRO A 503 -40.36 8.13 -18.91
C PRO A 503 -39.08 8.35 -19.70
N ALA A 504 -38.04 7.55 -19.43
CA ALA A 504 -36.79 7.63 -20.18
C ALA A 504 -37.08 7.47 -21.69
N LEU A 505 -36.78 8.51 -22.47
CA LEU A 505 -36.92 8.47 -23.92
C LEU A 505 -35.85 7.55 -24.47
N ILE A 506 -36.22 6.50 -25.18
CA ILE A 506 -35.28 5.54 -25.76
C ILE A 506 -35.00 5.91 -27.21
N CYS A 507 -33.72 5.93 -27.59
CA CYS A 507 -33.32 6.14 -28.97
C CYS A 507 -33.79 4.96 -29.83
N HIS A 508 -34.64 5.22 -30.84
CA HIS A 508 -35.12 4.18 -31.75
C HIS A 508 -34.02 3.57 -32.64
N GLY A 509 -32.85 4.22 -32.76
CA GLY A 509 -31.73 3.72 -33.55
C GLY A 509 -30.85 2.72 -32.79
N CYS A 510 -30.35 3.11 -31.62
CA CYS A 510 -29.41 2.29 -30.83
C CYS A 510 -30.03 1.61 -29.60
N GLY A 511 -31.26 1.93 -29.22
CA GLY A 511 -31.92 1.38 -28.03
C GLY A 511 -31.47 2.00 -26.70
N GLU A 512 -30.57 2.99 -26.72
CA GLU A 512 -30.07 3.63 -25.51
C GLU A 512 -30.98 4.75 -24.97
N PRO A 513 -31.02 5.00 -23.64
CA PRO A 513 -31.72 6.12 -23.06
C PRO A 513 -31.15 7.49 -23.50
N ILE A 514 -32.03 8.41 -23.89
CA ILE A 514 -31.70 9.79 -24.23
C ILE A 514 -31.62 10.62 -22.94
N VAL A 515 -30.41 10.74 -22.39
CA VAL A 515 -30.13 11.39 -21.08
C VAL A 515 -30.53 12.88 -21.06
N ASN A 516 -30.51 13.58 -22.20
CA ASN A 516 -30.86 15.01 -22.28
C ASN A 516 -31.72 15.35 -23.52
N ALA A 517 -32.92 14.79 -23.60
CA ALA A 517 -33.78 14.89 -24.79
C ALA A 517 -34.16 16.32 -25.22
N TYR A 518 -34.20 17.28 -24.28
CA TYR A 518 -34.63 18.66 -24.53
C TYR A 518 -33.48 19.69 -24.42
N GLY A 519 -32.23 19.26 -24.26
CA GLY A 519 -31.10 20.18 -24.06
C GLY A 519 -31.22 21.04 -22.78
N PHE A 520 -30.28 21.96 -22.56
CA PHE A 520 -30.26 22.78 -21.33
C PHE A 520 -31.13 24.05 -21.39
N SER A 521 -31.68 24.37 -22.56
CA SER A 521 -32.27 25.69 -22.87
C SER A 521 -33.74 25.65 -23.30
N HIS A 522 -34.30 24.49 -23.66
CA HIS A 522 -35.70 24.42 -24.12
C HIS A 522 -36.71 24.23 -22.98
N ILE A 523 -36.28 23.70 -21.84
CA ILE A 523 -37.05 23.61 -20.60
C ILE A 523 -36.25 24.30 -19.52
N GLU A 524 -36.89 25.16 -18.71
CA GLU A 524 -36.25 25.79 -17.57
C GLU A 524 -36.09 24.77 -16.44
N TYR A 525 -35.01 23.99 -16.51
CA TYR A 525 -34.69 23.03 -15.47
C TYR A 525 -34.22 23.71 -14.19
N ARG A 526 -34.59 23.08 -13.08
CA ARG A 526 -34.18 23.42 -11.71
C ARG A 526 -33.39 22.26 -11.13
N TYR A 527 -32.21 22.55 -10.62
CA TYR A 527 -31.24 21.58 -10.13
C TYR A 527 -31.20 21.58 -8.61
N ARG A 528 -31.09 20.39 -8.01
CA ARG A 528 -30.95 20.17 -6.57
C ARG A 528 -29.79 19.22 -6.30
N ALA A 529 -29.16 19.32 -5.13
CA ALA A 529 -28.25 18.27 -4.67
C ALA A 529 -29.00 16.95 -4.45
N SER A 530 -28.36 15.82 -4.76
CA SER A 530 -28.86 14.50 -4.37
C SER A 530 -28.67 14.25 -2.87
N GLU A 531 -29.32 13.22 -2.32
CA GLU A 531 -29.12 12.85 -0.91
C GLU A 531 -27.67 12.46 -0.63
N SER A 532 -27.00 11.79 -1.57
CA SER A 532 -25.59 11.43 -1.45
C SER A 532 -24.70 12.67 -1.31
N LEU A 533 -24.93 13.69 -2.13
CA LEU A 533 -24.19 14.96 -2.05
C LEU A 533 -24.54 15.73 -0.76
N LEU A 534 -25.81 15.77 -0.37
CA LEU A 534 -26.25 16.42 0.87
C LEU A 534 -25.60 15.77 2.11
N ARG A 535 -25.54 14.44 2.15
CA ARG A 535 -24.92 13.69 3.23
C ARG A 535 -23.40 13.93 3.30
N ALA A 536 -22.72 13.92 2.15
CA ALA A 536 -21.30 14.24 2.08
C ALA A 536 -21.01 15.65 2.61
N MET A 537 -21.80 16.65 2.18
CA MET A 537 -21.62 18.02 2.64
C MET A 537 -22.01 18.24 4.10
N SER A 538 -22.93 17.46 4.68
CA SER A 538 -23.23 17.53 6.12
C SER A 538 -22.09 17.07 7.02
N HIS A 539 -21.15 16.30 6.48
CA HIS A 539 -19.94 15.84 7.15
C HIS A 539 -18.68 16.59 6.68
N ASP A 540 -18.83 17.67 5.89
CA ASP A 540 -17.70 18.53 5.49
C ASP A 540 -16.55 17.79 4.77
N VAL A 541 -16.84 16.70 4.05
CA VAL A 541 -15.82 15.75 3.53
C VAL A 541 -15.08 16.17 2.26
N LEU A 542 -15.46 17.30 1.66
CA LEU A 542 -14.88 17.76 0.39
C LEU A 542 -13.36 17.99 0.42
N PRO A 543 -12.76 18.58 1.48
CA PRO A 543 -11.31 18.67 1.59
C PRO A 543 -10.64 17.30 1.60
N SER A 544 -11.21 16.31 2.30
CA SER A 544 -10.69 14.93 2.37
C SER A 544 -10.67 14.28 0.98
N VAL A 545 -11.74 14.43 0.20
CA VAL A 545 -11.85 13.89 -1.16
C VAL A 545 -10.82 14.53 -2.10
N LEU A 546 -10.65 15.85 -2.05
CA LEU A 546 -9.68 16.54 -2.89
C LEU A 546 -8.23 16.26 -2.48
N ALA A 547 -7.96 16.04 -1.19
CA ALA A 547 -6.65 15.62 -0.71
C ALA A 547 -6.29 14.23 -1.22
N ILE A 548 -7.23 13.28 -1.17
CA ILE A 548 -7.07 11.93 -1.73
C ILE A 548 -6.74 12.03 -3.23
N ARG A 549 -7.50 12.83 -3.98
CA ARG A 549 -7.22 13.09 -5.40
C ARG A 549 -5.80 13.60 -5.59
N TYR A 550 -5.43 14.67 -4.90
CA TYR A 550 -4.11 15.32 -5.07
C TYR A 550 -2.96 14.37 -4.73
N ILE A 551 -3.02 13.68 -3.58
CA ILE A 551 -1.97 12.74 -3.16
C ILE A 551 -1.88 11.56 -4.13
N ALA A 552 -3.00 11.02 -4.60
CA ALA A 552 -3.01 9.97 -5.62
C ALA A 552 -2.40 10.45 -6.95
N SER A 553 -2.62 11.70 -7.35
CA SER A 553 -1.97 12.28 -8.53
C SER A 553 -0.47 12.51 -8.35
N VAL A 554 -0.02 12.95 -7.17
CA VAL A 554 1.40 13.23 -6.88
C VAL A 554 2.21 11.95 -6.68
N MET A 555 1.66 10.99 -5.93
CA MET A 555 2.38 9.80 -5.45
C MET A 555 1.84 8.48 -6.00
N GLY A 556 0.74 8.47 -6.75
CA GLY A 556 0.15 7.26 -7.34
C GLY A 556 0.66 6.96 -8.76
N GLY A 557 -0.10 6.16 -9.51
CA GLY A 557 0.22 5.76 -10.88
C GLY A 557 1.15 4.54 -10.99
N ARG A 558 1.54 4.21 -12.24
CA ARG A 558 2.35 3.03 -12.57
C ARG A 558 3.78 3.21 -12.07
N GLY A 559 4.08 2.65 -10.90
CA GLY A 559 5.37 2.82 -10.20
C GLY A 559 5.36 3.90 -9.12
N GLY A 560 4.19 4.44 -8.76
CA GLY A 560 4.01 5.32 -7.62
C GLY A 560 4.23 4.63 -6.27
N MET A 561 4.21 5.41 -5.19
CA MET A 561 4.46 4.96 -3.83
C MET A 561 3.17 4.60 -3.07
N VAL A 562 2.02 5.07 -3.53
CA VAL A 562 0.72 4.84 -2.87
C VAL A 562 0.11 3.52 -3.31
N PHE A 563 -0.40 2.76 -2.35
CA PHE A 563 -1.29 1.61 -2.55
C PHE A 563 -2.75 2.08 -2.56
N GLY A 564 -3.16 2.87 -1.57
CA GLY A 564 -4.51 3.41 -1.49
C GLY A 564 -4.63 4.60 -0.55
N ALA A 565 -5.68 5.40 -0.73
CA ALA A 565 -5.97 6.58 0.08
C ALA A 565 -7.45 6.62 0.45
N TYR A 566 -7.72 6.91 1.71
CA TYR A 566 -8.87 6.35 2.41
C TYR A 566 -9.51 7.39 3.34
N PRO A 567 -10.78 7.78 3.16
CA PRO A 567 -11.38 8.82 3.98
C PRO A 567 -11.95 8.26 5.30
N GLY A 568 -11.82 9.03 6.38
CA GLY A 568 -12.51 8.84 7.66
C GLY A 568 -12.32 7.45 8.29
N ILE A 569 -11.19 7.26 8.96
CA ILE A 569 -10.85 6.01 9.67
C ILE A 569 -10.80 6.26 11.18
N GLU A 570 -11.44 5.37 11.93
CA GLU A 570 -11.34 5.28 13.38
C GLU A 570 -10.45 4.09 13.76
N PHE A 571 -9.50 4.32 14.67
CA PHE A 571 -8.68 3.29 15.29
C PHE A 571 -9.10 3.06 16.73
N ARG A 572 -9.20 1.79 17.12
CA ARG A 572 -9.60 1.33 18.46
C ARG A 572 -8.65 0.24 18.94
N ARG A 573 -8.50 0.04 20.26
CA ARG A 573 -7.69 -1.09 20.79
C ARG A 573 -8.34 -2.44 20.53
N ASP A 574 -9.65 -2.48 20.68
CA ASP A 574 -10.50 -3.60 20.32
C ASP A 574 -11.83 -3.04 19.78
N ALA A 575 -12.66 -3.88 19.18
CA ALA A 575 -13.90 -3.44 18.54
C ALA A 575 -14.92 -2.80 19.52
N ALA A 576 -14.83 -3.11 20.82
CA ALA A 576 -15.72 -2.59 21.85
C ALA A 576 -15.18 -1.32 22.52
N SER A 577 -13.89 -1.03 22.37
CA SER A 577 -13.21 0.11 22.96
C SER A 577 -13.65 1.43 22.32
N PRO A 578 -13.58 2.55 23.07
CA PRO A 578 -13.76 3.87 22.49
C PRO A 578 -12.71 4.13 21.40
N VAL A 579 -13.03 5.06 20.50
CA VAL A 579 -12.09 5.54 19.47
C VAL A 579 -10.86 6.12 20.14
N GLU A 580 -9.70 5.53 19.86
CA GLU A 580 -8.40 6.02 20.35
C GLU A 580 -7.85 7.12 19.45
N ALA A 581 -8.08 6.99 18.15
CA ALA A 581 -7.72 7.98 17.14
C ALA A 581 -8.73 8.01 16.00
N GLU A 582 -9.05 9.20 15.52
CA GLU A 582 -9.82 9.44 14.30
C GLU A 582 -8.92 10.18 13.31
N VAL A 583 -8.93 9.76 12.05
CA VAL A 583 -8.17 10.40 10.96
C VAL A 583 -9.09 10.65 9.77
N ASP A 584 -9.10 11.89 9.27
CA ASP A 584 -9.97 12.29 8.16
C ASP A 584 -9.53 11.69 6.83
N VAL A 585 -8.21 11.53 6.65
CA VAL A 585 -7.63 10.84 5.49
C VAL A 585 -6.47 9.98 5.95
N LEU A 586 -6.47 8.73 5.51
CA LEU A 586 -5.37 7.79 5.67
C LEU A 586 -4.82 7.42 4.30
N VAL A 587 -3.50 7.50 4.12
CA VAL A 587 -2.83 7.03 2.90
C VAL A 587 -1.95 5.85 3.27
N VAL A 588 -2.12 4.75 2.55
CA VAL A 588 -1.30 3.54 2.68
C VAL A 588 -0.29 3.52 1.54
N LEU A 589 0.99 3.48 1.89
CA LEU A 589 2.10 3.31 0.96
C LEU A 589 2.28 1.84 0.61
N ARG A 590 2.85 1.55 -0.56
CA ARG A 590 3.21 0.19 -1.00
C ARG A 590 4.23 -0.49 -0.07
N THR A 591 4.91 0.27 0.77
CA THR A 591 5.80 -0.26 1.81
C THR A 591 5.06 -0.75 3.06
N GLY A 592 3.74 -0.51 3.18
CA GLY A 592 2.98 -0.68 4.42
C GLY A 592 3.00 0.55 5.34
N GLY A 593 3.83 1.56 5.03
CA GLY A 593 3.85 2.83 5.77
C GLY A 593 2.54 3.59 5.62
N MET A 594 2.12 4.28 6.68
CA MET A 594 0.92 5.11 6.67
C MET A 594 1.24 6.61 6.70
N ILE A 595 0.38 7.42 6.09
CA ILE A 595 0.33 8.88 6.24
C ILE A 595 -1.06 9.23 6.73
N VAL A 596 -1.16 10.05 7.78
CA VAL A 596 -2.44 10.46 8.36
C VAL A 596 -2.70 11.94 8.14
N GLY A 597 -3.94 12.30 7.84
CA GLY A 597 -4.35 13.64 7.47
C GLY A 597 -5.54 14.14 8.28
N GLU A 598 -5.50 15.42 8.61
CA GLU A 598 -6.59 16.18 9.24
C GLU A 598 -7.15 17.21 8.25
N CYS A 599 -8.47 17.25 8.08
CA CYS A 599 -9.13 18.05 7.06
C CYS A 599 -10.06 19.09 7.68
N LYS A 600 -9.85 20.37 7.34
CA LYS A 600 -10.69 21.48 7.79
C LYS A 600 -11.31 22.19 6.60
N THR A 601 -12.57 22.58 6.72
CA THR A 601 -13.24 23.35 5.66
C THR A 601 -12.70 24.75 5.50
N ASN A 602 -12.10 25.30 6.56
CA ASN A 602 -11.56 26.64 6.58
C ASN A 602 -10.26 26.70 7.38
N ALA A 603 -9.40 27.67 7.06
CA ALA A 603 -8.08 27.86 7.65
C ALA A 603 -8.13 28.13 9.17
N ARG A 604 -9.24 28.68 9.68
CA ARG A 604 -9.42 28.94 11.13
C ARG A 604 -9.73 27.67 11.93
N GLY A 605 -10.12 26.60 11.26
CA GLY A 605 -10.49 25.33 11.89
C GLY A 605 -9.29 24.55 12.45
N LEU A 606 -8.07 24.84 12.00
CA LEU A 606 -6.88 24.18 12.52
C LEU A 606 -6.42 24.90 13.80
N THR A 607 -6.40 24.14 14.89
CA THR A 607 -5.90 24.60 16.19
C THR A 607 -4.70 23.76 16.62
N SER A 608 -3.91 24.23 17.59
CA SER A 608 -2.82 23.44 18.15
C SER A 608 -3.31 22.11 18.72
N GLY A 609 -4.48 22.10 19.38
CA GLY A 609 -5.08 20.88 19.93
C GLY A 609 -5.47 19.87 18.86
N GLU A 610 -5.85 20.31 17.66
CA GLU A 610 -6.13 19.42 16.52
C GLU A 610 -4.83 18.81 15.97
N LEU A 611 -3.76 19.60 15.85
CA LEU A 611 -2.45 19.07 15.48
C LEU A 611 -1.91 18.08 16.53
N ASP A 612 -2.09 18.36 17.82
CA ASP A 612 -1.69 17.45 18.90
C ASP A 612 -2.49 16.13 18.86
N LYS A 613 -3.76 16.15 18.44
CA LYS A 613 -4.54 14.93 18.22
C LYS A 613 -4.01 14.15 17.01
N LEU A 614 -3.79 14.84 15.88
CA LEU A 614 -3.24 14.25 14.66
C LEU A 614 -1.87 13.59 14.92
N TRP A 615 -0.98 14.26 15.67
CA TRP A 615 0.34 13.70 15.98
C TRP A 615 0.25 12.48 16.90
N ARG A 616 -0.66 12.47 17.87
CA ARG A 616 -0.91 11.29 18.72
C ARG A 616 -1.50 10.12 17.91
N ALA A 617 -2.44 10.39 17.01
CA ALA A 617 -2.97 9.40 16.07
C ALA A 617 -1.88 8.84 15.16
N ALA A 618 -0.98 9.70 14.69
CA ALA A 618 0.19 9.30 13.91
C ALA A 618 1.15 8.41 14.71
N ASP A 619 1.37 8.72 15.99
CA ASP A 619 2.20 7.91 16.88
C ASP A 619 1.59 6.52 17.13
N SER A 620 0.27 6.43 17.34
CA SER A 620 -0.39 5.14 17.61
C SER A 620 -0.32 4.17 16.44
N VAL A 621 -0.33 4.67 15.20
CA VAL A 621 -0.25 3.82 13.99
C VAL A 621 1.15 3.75 13.39
N GLY A 622 2.14 4.42 13.99
CA GLY A 622 3.50 4.48 13.45
C GLY A 622 3.59 5.19 12.09
N ALA A 623 2.78 6.22 11.85
CA ALA A 623 2.74 6.93 10.58
C ALA A 623 4.08 7.59 10.24
N ARG A 624 4.41 7.65 8.94
CA ARG A 624 5.64 8.24 8.41
C ARG A 624 5.60 9.74 8.28
N ALA A 625 4.43 10.28 8.00
CA ALA A 625 4.20 11.69 7.88
C ALA A 625 2.76 12.01 8.30
N THR A 626 2.51 13.28 8.52
CA THR A 626 1.18 13.82 8.78
C THR A 626 0.88 14.96 7.84
N PHE A 627 -0.38 15.27 7.62
CA PHE A 627 -0.74 16.48 6.88
C PHE A 627 -2.03 17.14 7.36
N ALA A 628 -2.16 18.42 7.06
CA ALA A 628 -3.41 19.17 7.24
C ALA A 628 -3.95 19.62 5.88
N VAL A 629 -5.27 19.74 5.76
CA VAL A 629 -5.92 20.12 4.49
C VAL A 629 -6.93 21.23 4.70
N THR A 630 -6.99 22.20 3.78
CA THR A 630 -8.07 23.19 3.70
C THR A 630 -8.38 23.61 2.27
N LEU A 631 -9.65 23.97 2.03
CA LEU A 631 -10.11 24.59 0.78
C LEU A 631 -9.80 26.09 0.71
N ASP A 632 -9.32 26.67 1.82
CA ASP A 632 -8.85 28.06 1.84
C ASP A 632 -7.46 28.19 1.20
N ARG A 633 -7.18 29.42 0.76
CA ARG A 633 -5.90 29.79 0.16
C ARG A 633 -4.79 29.82 1.21
N ALA A 634 -3.56 29.55 0.79
CA ALA A 634 -2.35 29.66 1.60
C ALA A 634 -2.24 31.00 2.32
N GLN A 635 -2.61 32.10 1.65
CA GLN A 635 -2.59 33.44 2.25
C GLN A 635 -3.51 33.60 3.48
N ALA A 636 -4.59 32.81 3.57
CA ALA A 636 -5.52 32.84 4.71
C ALA A 636 -5.06 31.95 5.88
N CYS A 637 -3.99 31.17 5.69
CA CYS A 637 -3.50 30.19 6.65
C CYS A 637 -2.38 30.79 7.52
N GLY A 638 -2.54 30.67 8.84
CA GLY A 638 -1.55 31.13 9.82
C GLY A 638 -0.39 30.14 10.04
N ASP A 639 0.49 30.44 11.00
CA ASP A 639 1.74 29.72 11.25
C ASP A 639 1.58 28.21 11.51
N LEU A 640 0.47 27.80 12.14
CA LEU A 640 0.18 26.38 12.39
C LEU A 640 0.15 25.54 11.12
N TRP A 641 -0.35 26.11 10.01
CA TRP A 641 -0.39 25.43 8.71
C TRP A 641 0.99 25.33 8.05
N ARG A 642 1.94 26.18 8.45
CA ARG A 642 3.30 26.20 7.92
C ARG A 642 4.26 25.29 8.68
N ALA A 643 3.77 24.55 9.69
CA ALA A 643 4.56 23.55 10.39
C ALA A 643 5.12 22.52 9.39
N GLN A 644 6.41 22.17 9.53
CA GLN A 644 7.08 21.24 8.63
C GLN A 644 7.38 19.89 9.28
N SER A 645 7.25 19.79 10.60
CA SER A 645 7.45 18.58 11.37
C SER A 645 6.63 18.59 12.66
N ALA A 646 6.32 17.40 13.16
CA ALA A 646 5.81 17.18 14.51
C ALA A 646 6.95 17.32 15.54
N PRO A 647 6.63 17.44 16.85
CA PRO A 647 7.64 17.61 17.91
C PRO A 647 8.71 16.50 17.97
N ASN A 648 8.39 15.28 17.53
CA ASN A 648 9.33 14.15 17.45
C ASN A 648 10.18 14.13 16.17
N GLY A 649 10.08 15.16 15.33
CA GLY A 649 10.78 15.26 14.05
C GLY A 649 10.07 14.60 12.86
N ARG A 650 8.91 13.96 13.05
CA ARG A 650 8.12 13.37 11.95
C ARG A 650 7.74 14.46 10.94
N PRO A 651 7.94 14.27 9.62
CA PRO A 651 7.53 15.25 8.62
C PRO A 651 6.02 15.58 8.67
N HIS A 652 5.70 16.87 8.48
CA HIS A 652 4.34 17.40 8.39
C HIS A 652 4.20 18.34 7.20
N PHE A 653 3.09 18.31 6.48
CA PHE A 653 2.82 19.25 5.38
C PHE A 653 1.36 19.70 5.35
N ALA A 654 1.07 20.73 4.56
CA ALA A 654 -0.27 21.25 4.42
C ALA A 654 -0.67 21.32 2.95
N LEU A 655 -1.92 20.94 2.67
CA LEU A 655 -2.54 21.05 1.36
C LEU A 655 -3.64 22.11 1.41
N THR A 656 -3.39 23.23 0.74
CA THR A 656 -4.30 24.36 0.61
C THR A 656 -4.99 24.36 -0.76
N ALA A 657 -5.85 25.35 -1.02
CA ALA A 657 -6.49 25.54 -2.32
C ALA A 657 -5.52 25.46 -3.51
N GLU A 658 -4.29 25.97 -3.34
CA GLU A 658 -3.23 25.97 -4.35
C GLU A 658 -2.83 24.56 -4.80
N HIS A 659 -2.99 23.57 -3.92
CA HIS A 659 -2.74 22.15 -4.18
C HIS A 659 -4.01 21.46 -4.67
N LEU A 660 -5.10 21.63 -3.92
CA LEU A 660 -6.33 20.87 -4.11
C LEU A 660 -7.01 21.15 -5.46
N PHE A 661 -6.82 22.35 -6.02
CA PHE A 661 -7.36 22.76 -7.32
C PHE A 661 -6.34 22.65 -8.47
N ASP A 662 -5.17 22.04 -8.23
CA ASP A 662 -4.19 21.78 -9.27
C ASP A 662 -4.67 20.64 -10.18
N LEU A 663 -5.02 20.97 -11.43
CA LEU A 663 -5.45 20.01 -12.45
C LEU A 663 -4.28 19.40 -13.22
N GLN A 664 -3.10 20.02 -13.16
CA GLN A 664 -1.90 19.60 -13.87
C GLN A 664 -0.82 19.22 -12.87
N VAL A 665 -1.16 18.30 -11.97
CA VAL A 665 -0.22 17.77 -10.99
C VAL A 665 0.98 17.18 -11.74
N ARG A 666 2.07 17.94 -11.80
CA ARG A 666 3.36 17.46 -12.24
C ARG A 666 4.03 16.88 -11.01
N GLY A 667 4.48 15.63 -11.10
CA GLY A 667 5.40 15.09 -10.11
C GLY A 667 6.59 16.04 -9.94
N PRO A 668 7.27 15.99 -8.78
CA PRO A 668 8.32 16.95 -8.46
C PRO A 668 9.43 16.90 -9.51
N SER A 669 10.01 18.06 -9.81
CA SER A 669 11.27 18.11 -10.56
C SER A 669 12.42 17.65 -9.66
N TYR A 670 13.58 17.44 -10.26
CA TYR A 670 14.79 17.02 -9.53
C TYR A 670 15.09 17.91 -8.31
N GLY A 671 15.03 17.33 -7.10
CA GLY A 671 15.41 17.99 -5.84
C GLY A 671 14.33 18.83 -5.17
N GLU A 672 13.10 18.86 -5.69
CA GLU A 672 11.97 19.60 -5.11
C GLU A 672 11.23 18.80 -4.01
N ASP A 673 10.61 19.52 -3.08
CA ASP A 673 9.73 18.93 -2.08
C ASP A 673 8.37 18.60 -2.72
N LEU A 674 7.97 17.33 -2.65
CA LEU A 674 6.69 16.79 -3.14
C LEU A 674 5.47 17.59 -2.65
N PHE A 675 5.55 18.12 -1.44
CA PHE A 675 4.48 18.86 -0.77
C PHE A 675 4.99 20.21 -0.25
N GLU A 676 5.81 20.88 -1.06
CA GLU A 676 6.25 22.24 -0.77
C GLU A 676 5.06 23.17 -0.59
N TRP A 677 5.15 24.08 0.37
CA TRP A 677 4.15 25.13 0.55
C TRP A 677 4.06 26.04 -0.70
N ARG A 678 2.85 26.25 -1.21
CA ARG A 678 2.59 27.08 -2.39
C ARG A 678 1.77 28.32 -2.02
N ASP A 679 2.29 29.50 -2.36
CA ASP A 679 1.54 30.77 -2.24
C ASP A 679 0.92 31.22 -3.59
N ASP A 680 1.37 30.66 -4.71
CA ASP A 680 0.87 30.96 -6.06
C ASP A 680 -0.26 30.00 -6.49
N PRO A 681 -1.30 30.47 -7.20
CA PRO A 681 -2.34 29.62 -7.77
C PRO A 681 -1.79 28.60 -8.79
N PRO A 682 -2.44 27.42 -8.98
CA PRO A 682 -1.98 26.37 -9.88
C PRO A 682 -2.29 26.64 -11.37
N ALA A 683 -2.38 27.92 -11.77
CA ALA A 683 -2.63 28.30 -13.15
C ALA A 683 -1.29 28.62 -13.87
N PRO A 684 -1.24 28.51 -15.21
CA PRO A 684 -0.08 28.96 -15.97
C PRO A 684 0.23 30.43 -15.66
N ARG A 685 1.52 30.76 -15.48
CA ARG A 685 1.94 32.16 -15.39
C ARG A 685 1.59 32.91 -16.68
N GLY A 686 1.36 34.21 -16.56
CA GLY A 686 1.05 35.07 -17.70
C GLY A 686 2.18 35.08 -18.74
N PRO A 687 1.90 35.52 -19.98
CA PRO A 687 2.86 35.55 -21.08
C PRO A 687 4.16 36.34 -20.78
N ASP A 688 4.13 37.25 -19.80
CA ASP A 688 5.28 38.06 -19.36
C ASP A 688 5.87 37.63 -17.99
N GLY A 689 5.54 36.43 -17.52
CA GLY A 689 5.98 35.93 -16.21
C GLY A 689 5.21 36.49 -15.02
N GLU A 690 4.07 37.15 -15.26
CA GLU A 690 3.17 37.59 -14.20
C GLU A 690 2.69 36.43 -13.31
N PRO A 691 2.50 36.66 -11.99
CA PRO A 691 1.98 35.65 -11.07
C PRO A 691 0.66 35.09 -11.56
N ALA A 692 0.47 33.79 -11.35
CA ALA A 692 -0.80 33.13 -11.66
C ALA A 692 -1.95 33.80 -10.89
N GLN A 693 -3.11 33.94 -11.53
CA GLN A 693 -4.31 34.51 -10.90
C GLN A 693 -5.37 33.44 -10.71
N TRP A 694 -6.17 33.58 -9.65
CA TRP A 694 -7.27 32.66 -9.34
C TRP A 694 -8.35 32.60 -10.42
N ALA A 695 -8.58 33.68 -11.16
CA ALA A 695 -9.48 33.66 -12.32
C ALA A 695 -8.97 32.71 -13.43
N GLY A 696 -7.65 32.56 -13.55
CA GLY A 696 -7.03 31.60 -14.47
C GLY A 696 -7.24 30.14 -14.07
N VAL A 697 -7.51 29.86 -12.79
CA VAL A 697 -7.85 28.50 -12.30
C VAL A 697 -9.23 28.10 -12.79
N ASP A 698 -10.24 28.97 -12.67
CA ASP A 698 -11.59 28.71 -13.19
C ASP A 698 -11.59 28.58 -14.73
N GLU A 699 -10.78 29.38 -15.42
CA GLU A 699 -10.59 29.24 -16.88
C GLU A 699 -9.90 27.93 -17.28
N ALA A 700 -8.85 27.53 -16.55
CA ALA A 700 -8.19 26.24 -16.75
C ALA A 700 -9.16 25.07 -16.51
N PHE A 701 -10.00 25.15 -15.48
CA PHE A 701 -11.04 24.17 -15.20
C PHE A 701 -12.13 24.16 -16.29
N SER A 702 -12.57 25.33 -16.77
CA SER A 702 -13.50 25.41 -17.91
C SER A 702 -12.94 24.68 -19.13
N ARG A 703 -11.68 24.91 -19.48
CA ARG A 703 -11.01 24.20 -20.58
C ARG A 703 -10.87 22.70 -20.31
N TYR A 704 -10.57 22.29 -19.08
CA TYR A 704 -10.49 20.88 -18.68
C TYR A 704 -11.83 20.16 -18.94
N THR A 705 -12.94 20.74 -18.48
CA THR A 705 -14.29 20.17 -18.72
C THR A 705 -14.66 20.15 -20.20
N GLU A 706 -14.30 21.17 -20.97
CA GLU A 706 -14.51 21.28 -22.42
C GLU A 706 -13.62 20.34 -23.26
N GLY A 707 -12.49 19.90 -22.73
CA GLY A 707 -11.60 18.97 -23.39
C GLY A 707 -12.12 17.53 -23.37
N SER A 708 -13.06 17.19 -22.47
CA SER A 708 -13.30 15.79 -22.05
C SER A 708 -11.95 15.08 -21.88
N GLY A 709 -11.04 15.79 -21.19
CA GLY A 709 -9.69 15.34 -20.93
C GLY A 709 -9.78 14.18 -19.95
N THR A 710 -9.92 12.98 -20.51
CA THR A 710 -9.53 11.70 -19.93
C THR A 710 -8.62 11.91 -18.73
N ASP A 711 -9.17 11.74 -17.53
CA ASP A 711 -8.42 11.51 -16.30
C ASP A 711 -7.76 10.14 -16.49
N TYR A 712 -6.82 10.05 -17.44
CA TYR A 712 -6.15 8.81 -17.82
C TYR A 712 -5.42 8.34 -16.56
N VAL A 713 -6.03 7.38 -15.87
CA VAL A 713 -5.32 6.39 -15.06
C VAL A 713 -4.82 6.87 -13.69
N GLN A 714 -5.29 8.00 -13.13
CA GLN A 714 -4.69 8.54 -11.89
C GLN A 714 -5.21 7.96 -10.56
N LEU A 715 -6.47 7.51 -10.48
CA LEU A 715 -7.01 6.88 -9.27
C LEU A 715 -7.26 5.39 -9.49
N ARG A 716 -6.18 4.61 -9.56
CA ARG A 716 -6.22 3.17 -9.29
C ARG A 716 -6.05 2.97 -7.79
N ARG A 717 -7.15 3.15 -7.05
CA ARG A 717 -7.21 2.81 -5.63
C ARG A 717 -7.77 1.40 -5.52
N ALA A 718 -7.19 0.56 -4.67
CA ALA A 718 -7.83 -0.71 -4.30
C ALA A 718 -9.28 -0.45 -3.84
N PRO A 719 -10.27 -1.21 -4.35
CA PRO A 719 -11.66 -1.00 -3.98
C PRO A 719 -11.82 -1.07 -2.46
N TRP A 720 -12.60 -0.15 -1.88
CA TRP A 720 -12.76 -0.05 -0.42
C TRP A 720 -13.26 -1.35 0.22
N MET A 721 -14.25 -1.96 -0.42
CA MET A 721 -14.96 -3.16 0.03
C MET A 721 -15.09 -4.10 -1.15
N ALA A 722 -14.88 -5.40 -0.93
CA ALA A 722 -15.29 -6.44 -1.85
C ALA A 722 -16.80 -6.72 -1.69
N PRO A 723 -17.55 -7.09 -2.74
CA PRO A 723 -18.98 -7.40 -2.65
C PRO A 723 -19.31 -8.54 -1.68
N ASP A 724 -18.38 -9.47 -1.43
CA ASP A 724 -18.61 -10.75 -0.73
C ASP A 724 -17.89 -10.87 0.64
N PHE A 725 -17.39 -9.79 1.23
CA PHE A 725 -16.53 -9.89 2.41
C PHE A 725 -17.29 -10.26 3.70
N VAL A 726 -16.83 -11.32 4.35
CA VAL A 726 -17.08 -11.65 5.76
C VAL A 726 -15.74 -11.52 6.49
N ASP A 727 -15.68 -10.63 7.47
CA ASP A 727 -14.49 -10.39 8.28
C ASP A 727 -14.04 -11.66 9.01
N PRO A 728 -12.88 -12.27 8.65
CA PRO A 728 -12.40 -13.49 9.30
C PRO A 728 -11.87 -13.24 10.71
N LEU A 729 -11.64 -11.97 11.10
CA LEU A 729 -11.23 -11.55 12.44
C LEU A 729 -12.42 -11.11 13.31
N ARG A 730 -13.63 -11.00 12.74
CA ARG A 730 -14.85 -10.89 13.51
C ARG A 730 -15.09 -12.23 14.17
N LEU A 731 -14.88 -12.28 15.48
CA LEU A 731 -15.43 -13.38 16.27
C LEU A 731 -16.91 -13.51 15.91
N PRO A 732 -17.40 -14.73 15.56
CA PRO A 732 -18.83 -14.91 15.36
C PRO A 732 -19.56 -14.39 16.60
N PRO A 733 -20.74 -13.77 16.44
CA PRO A 733 -21.52 -13.35 17.60
C PRO A 733 -21.64 -14.54 18.54
N GLU A 734 -21.29 -14.35 19.81
CA GLU A 734 -21.50 -15.38 20.83
C GLU A 734 -22.98 -15.75 20.78
N ASP A 735 -23.28 -16.94 20.23
CA ASP A 735 -24.63 -17.48 20.24
C ASP A 735 -25.06 -17.60 21.70
N GLY A 736 -25.88 -16.64 22.12
CA GLY A 736 -26.52 -16.62 23.43
C GLY A 736 -27.21 -17.96 23.65
N GLY A 737 -26.73 -18.70 24.65
CA GLY A 737 -27.12 -20.07 24.89
C GLY A 737 -28.63 -20.29 25.07
N GLY A 738 -29.08 -21.45 24.58
CA GLY A 738 -30.37 -22.05 24.90
C GLY A 738 -30.52 -23.42 24.23
N PRO A 739 -30.70 -24.53 24.97
CA PRO A 739 -30.66 -25.88 24.44
C PRO A 739 -32.02 -26.31 23.87
N ALA A 740 -32.02 -27.06 22.78
CA ALA A 740 -33.17 -27.90 22.43
C ALA A 740 -32.73 -29.19 21.72
N ALA A 741 -33.08 -30.31 22.36
CA ALA A 741 -32.94 -31.67 21.91
C ALA A 741 -33.73 -31.97 20.61
N GLY A 742 -33.27 -32.97 19.87
CA GLY A 742 -34.04 -33.57 18.78
C GLY A 742 -33.29 -34.68 18.07
N ALA A 743 -33.28 -35.87 18.67
CA ALA A 743 -32.81 -37.10 18.04
C ALA A 743 -33.57 -37.43 16.74
N GLY A 744 -32.88 -38.00 15.76
CA GLY A 744 -33.49 -38.54 14.55
C GLY A 744 -32.48 -39.18 13.62
N SER A 745 -32.16 -40.43 13.88
CA SER A 745 -31.48 -41.35 12.97
C SER A 745 -32.26 -41.57 11.67
N THR A 746 -31.59 -41.47 10.52
CA THR A 746 -31.60 -42.44 9.41
C THR A 746 -30.41 -42.18 8.52
#